data_AF-A0A5C3E937-F1
#
_entry.id   AF-A0A5C3E937-F1
#
_cell.length_a   1.000
_cell.length_b   1.000
_cell.length_c   1.000
_cell.angle_alpha   90.00
_cell.angle_beta   90.00
_cell.angle_gamma   90.00
#
_symmetry.space_group_name_H-M   'P 1'
#
loop_
_entity.id
_entity.type
_entity.pdbx_description
1 polymer ?
#
loop_
_entity_poly.entity_id
_entity_poly.type
_entity_poly.pdbx_seq_one_letter_code
_entity_poly.pdbx_strand_id
1 'polypeptide(L)'
;MLASNVRAPAGNFIRPFILLRRFARPLHSAATASTLSSSSNVSSPTSSPSSSRARRFWTTDEPLIRALRRRQETYRLVGISNNARKKAERLEAVQLAKSEIRWTVQHVRALQASASTSESSAATSALNRASRRKLISMVAQMTKCNVPISYLLGSVPFGNLPQELTVRPPILLPRPETEHWATEVVDRLVKSLDPTRERGQSIRIVDLCTGSGCIALLVANALRAKLGPDGDWKVVACDRSSLAVDLARENATKLGLLKTDDCFSNLDIVQADIFSDSDMDQLAQLAGGPFDLILSNPPYIPRREWINLNAEVRKHEDPAALIGERSIAPATTTTSSSFSPDNPPSSAPSQDRQSYLDRHGLAFHHRLAELLHRPSFSAFPSTSSLPRLVAEYGKGQQRAVEKLHFEFKAPKDRMPTIVPVKGHTLVVVGVGNATTHPNTRHSIGQVVLEPLLQALIQQDREVRMRLRQIRDGLEENRIEALASGRIDVNHRDDWNQPVILNHLIGSEEMPMGLSKVNIGKSGGWAATMTLLIPCSPQFFSSSSLPDQHEVYQIQVALYKPWQAMNLSGVGVRSFLQSHHPAFTNPTPSPNTATLPRQQGESQEWRIENDLLILQDELDLPFNSVKLKHTGSARGHNGIRDIISRLDIPTSASSTSTSVNRKRGANTEVESGPKLSRIKIGIGRPEHSSNNESNKSSWLPSNLEPRKSKPITVDRWVLSPLTQTELQSCQAQDGQVSTLVKNLTLEWIRERCHFLTLGQVEQRNRVKIRSEKDQFGVFRSVWLE
;
A
#
# COMPACT_ATOMS: atom_id res chain seq x y z
N MET A 1 29.97 38.46 -49.03
CA MET A 1 31.32 38.79 -48.51
C MET A 1 31.47 38.14 -47.14
N LEU A 2 32.71 37.75 -46.76
CA LEU A 2 33.15 37.32 -45.42
C LEU A 2 32.40 36.10 -44.81
N ALA A 3 33.01 34.92 -44.71
CA ALA A 3 34.09 34.50 -43.79
C ALA A 3 33.57 34.22 -42.35
N SER A 4 33.66 33.06 -41.68
CA SER A 4 34.41 31.78 -41.76
C SER A 4 35.36 31.60 -40.56
N ASN A 5 35.07 30.63 -39.68
CA ASN A 5 35.98 29.77 -38.88
C ASN A 5 35.12 28.96 -37.86
N VAL A 6 35.21 27.64 -37.63
CA VAL A 6 36.27 26.61 -37.64
C VAL A 6 36.93 26.39 -36.27
N ARG A 7 36.63 25.24 -35.63
CA ARG A 7 37.65 24.31 -35.11
C ARG A 7 37.09 22.91 -34.77
N ALA A 8 37.91 21.89 -35.03
CA ALA A 8 37.85 20.52 -34.50
C ALA A 8 39.22 20.17 -33.89
N PRO A 9 39.36 19.05 -33.16
CA PRO A 9 39.91 17.81 -33.75
C PRO A 9 39.01 16.58 -33.44
N ALA A 10 38.88 15.54 -34.29
CA ALA A 10 39.86 14.53 -34.72
C ALA A 10 40.34 13.59 -33.59
N GLY A 11 40.34 12.26 -33.73
CA GLY A 11 39.78 11.40 -34.79
C GLY A 11 40.40 9.98 -34.78
N ASN A 12 39.79 9.00 -35.48
CA ASN A 12 40.48 7.90 -36.19
C ASN A 12 39.50 6.94 -36.91
N PHE A 13 39.96 6.32 -38.00
CA PHE A 13 39.30 5.26 -38.78
C PHE A 13 39.98 3.90 -38.54
N ILE A 14 39.27 2.78 -38.79
CA ILE A 14 39.71 1.65 -39.66
C ILE A 14 38.57 0.59 -39.81
N ARG A 15 38.74 -0.36 -40.75
CA ARG A 15 37.70 -1.24 -41.35
C ARG A 15 37.53 -2.63 -40.69
N PRO A 16 36.45 -3.39 -41.00
CA PRO A 16 36.10 -4.65 -40.34
C PRO A 16 36.51 -5.93 -41.09
N PHE A 17 36.68 -7.02 -40.33
CA PHE A 17 36.68 -8.45 -40.72
C PHE A 17 36.09 -9.24 -39.52
N ILE A 18 35.59 -10.49 -39.54
CA ILE A 18 34.98 -11.46 -40.48
C ILE A 18 35.27 -12.88 -39.93
N LEU A 19 34.25 -13.78 -39.97
CA LEU A 19 34.29 -15.26 -39.85
C LEU A 19 34.53 -16.02 -38.50
N LEU A 20 33.58 -16.95 -38.22
CA LEU A 20 33.73 -18.32 -37.65
C LEU A 20 34.06 -18.49 -36.13
N ARG A 21 33.81 -19.63 -35.45
CA ARG A 21 33.28 -20.95 -35.89
C ARG A 21 32.44 -21.70 -34.82
N ARG A 22 31.67 -22.68 -35.33
CA ARG A 22 30.90 -23.79 -34.69
C ARG A 22 31.51 -24.47 -33.45
N PHE A 23 30.64 -25.09 -32.62
CA PHE A 23 30.52 -26.56 -32.33
C PHE A 23 29.14 -26.82 -31.64
N ALA A 24 28.53 -28.02 -31.53
CA ALA A 24 28.31 -29.10 -32.51
C ALA A 24 27.14 -30.07 -32.09
N ARG A 25 26.76 -30.95 -33.03
CA ARG A 25 25.80 -32.11 -33.02
C ARG A 25 26.21 -33.24 -32.02
N PRO A 26 25.53 -34.42 -31.81
CA PRO A 26 24.64 -35.23 -32.72
C PRO A 26 23.41 -35.93 -32.02
N LEU A 27 22.62 -36.91 -32.54
CA LEU A 27 22.19 -37.40 -33.88
C LEU A 27 20.86 -38.22 -33.78
N HIS A 28 20.25 -38.54 -34.95
CA HIS A 28 19.40 -39.70 -35.38
C HIS A 28 18.22 -39.19 -36.26
N SER A 29 18.07 -39.55 -37.56
CA SER A 29 17.92 -40.87 -38.24
C SER A 29 16.45 -41.33 -38.25
N ALA A 30 15.73 -41.53 -39.37
CA ALA A 30 16.03 -41.42 -40.82
C ALA A 30 14.73 -40.97 -41.59
N ALA A 31 14.39 -41.21 -42.88
CA ALA A 31 14.93 -42.07 -43.95
C ALA A 31 14.52 -41.65 -45.41
N THR A 32 14.85 -42.56 -46.34
CA THR A 32 14.60 -42.82 -47.78
C THR A 32 13.15 -42.76 -48.33
N ALA A 33 12.87 -42.70 -49.66
CA ALA A 33 13.68 -42.33 -50.85
C ALA A 33 12.85 -42.23 -52.17
N SER A 34 13.38 -41.45 -53.15
CA SER A 34 13.37 -41.58 -54.63
C SER A 34 12.21 -42.17 -55.47
N THR A 35 11.85 -41.45 -56.55
CA THR A 35 11.98 -41.92 -57.97
C THR A 35 11.96 -40.76 -58.98
N LEU A 36 12.57 -40.96 -60.16
CA LEU A 36 12.42 -40.14 -61.39
C LEU A 36 11.48 -40.92 -62.38
N SER A 37 11.11 -40.52 -63.62
CA SER A 37 11.62 -39.53 -64.58
C SER A 37 10.56 -39.14 -65.66
N SER A 38 11.02 -38.67 -66.84
CA SER A 38 10.32 -38.54 -68.16
C SER A 38 9.16 -37.54 -68.37
N SER A 39 9.55 -36.28 -68.62
CA SER A 39 9.24 -35.47 -69.83
C SER A 39 7.93 -35.65 -70.64
N SER A 40 7.18 -34.54 -70.78
CA SER A 40 6.76 -34.00 -72.10
C SER A 40 6.32 -32.53 -72.00
N ASN A 41 6.79 -31.65 -72.89
CA ASN A 41 6.27 -30.28 -73.06
C ASN A 41 5.14 -30.27 -74.10
N VAL A 42 4.11 -29.42 -73.90
CA VAL A 42 3.56 -28.46 -74.91
C VAL A 42 2.31 -27.75 -74.38
N SER A 43 2.23 -26.42 -74.61
CA SER A 43 1.09 -25.49 -74.50
C SER A 43 0.15 -25.50 -73.27
N SER A 44 -0.08 -24.31 -72.70
CA SER A 44 -1.16 -24.01 -71.75
C SER A 44 -2.52 -23.86 -72.45
N PRO A 45 -3.65 -23.98 -71.72
CA PRO A 45 -4.24 -22.76 -71.17
C PRO A 45 -4.78 -22.85 -69.72
N THR A 46 -4.96 -21.66 -69.15
CA THR A 46 -5.44 -21.30 -67.81
C THR A 46 -6.67 -22.04 -67.26
N SER A 47 -6.67 -22.40 -65.96
CA SER A 47 -7.89 -22.75 -65.22
C SER A 47 -7.89 -22.26 -63.74
N SER A 48 -9.04 -21.71 -63.33
CA SER A 48 -9.59 -21.49 -61.96
C SER A 48 -8.70 -21.02 -60.77
N PRO A 49 -8.82 -19.75 -60.31
CA PRO A 49 -8.18 -19.26 -59.08
C PRO A 49 -9.04 -19.43 -57.81
N SER A 50 -9.46 -20.66 -57.47
CA SER A 50 -10.42 -20.93 -56.37
C SER A 50 -9.87 -20.68 -54.96
N SER A 51 -8.61 -21.02 -54.69
CA SER A 51 -8.03 -21.03 -53.33
C SER A 51 -7.69 -19.64 -52.75
N SER A 52 -7.60 -18.60 -53.59
CA SER A 52 -7.13 -17.26 -53.17
C SER A 52 -8.19 -16.41 -52.45
N ARG A 53 -9.48 -16.76 -52.58
CA ARG A 53 -10.60 -15.89 -52.16
C ARG A 53 -10.77 -15.83 -50.64
N ALA A 54 -10.49 -16.93 -49.93
CA ALA A 54 -10.68 -17.04 -48.48
C ALA A 54 -9.73 -16.17 -47.62
N ARG A 55 -8.58 -15.72 -48.16
CA ARG A 55 -7.59 -14.91 -47.41
C ARG A 55 -7.65 -13.40 -47.72
N ARG A 56 -8.51 -12.94 -48.64
CA ARG A 56 -8.62 -11.52 -49.06
C ARG A 56 -9.64 -10.69 -48.24
N PHE A 57 -9.74 -10.93 -46.93
CA PHE A 57 -10.71 -10.27 -46.05
C PHE A 57 -10.54 -8.74 -45.92
N TRP A 58 -9.38 -8.18 -46.31
CA TRP A 58 -8.95 -6.83 -45.93
C TRP A 58 -8.72 -5.83 -47.09
N THR A 59 -8.90 -6.21 -48.36
CA THR A 59 -8.21 -5.50 -49.48
C THR A 59 -9.08 -5.06 -50.66
N THR A 60 -10.40 -4.88 -50.52
CA THR A 60 -11.25 -4.35 -51.61
C THR A 60 -12.32 -3.32 -51.21
N ASP A 61 -12.71 -3.22 -49.93
CA ASP A 61 -13.72 -2.23 -49.52
C ASP A 61 -13.07 -0.87 -49.22
N GLU A 62 -12.84 -0.09 -50.28
CA GLU A 62 -12.16 1.21 -50.25
C GLU A 62 -12.71 2.20 -49.20
N PRO A 63 -14.05 2.32 -48.98
CA PRO A 63 -14.60 3.15 -47.90
C PRO A 63 -14.14 2.73 -46.50
N LEU A 64 -14.01 1.43 -46.23
CA LEU A 64 -13.56 0.90 -44.93
C LEU A 64 -12.07 1.16 -44.72
N ILE A 65 -11.24 1.03 -45.76
CA ILE A 65 -9.82 1.40 -45.71
C ILE A 65 -9.66 2.92 -45.50
N ARG A 66 -10.45 3.74 -46.20
CA ARG A 66 -10.46 5.19 -46.08
C ARG A 66 -10.88 5.66 -44.68
N ALA A 67 -11.83 4.97 -44.05
CA ALA A 67 -12.25 5.26 -42.69
C ALA A 67 -11.29 4.72 -41.62
N LEU A 68 -10.66 3.56 -41.83
CA LEU A 68 -9.60 3.04 -40.97
C LEU A 68 -8.42 4.02 -40.88
N ARG A 69 -8.06 4.66 -42.00
CA ARG A 69 -7.08 5.78 -42.01
C ARG A 69 -7.57 6.96 -41.18
N ARG A 70 -8.83 7.39 -41.33
CA ARG A 70 -9.40 8.50 -40.53
C ARG A 70 -9.45 8.20 -39.04
N ARG A 71 -9.82 6.98 -38.61
CA ARG A 71 -9.83 6.59 -37.20
C ARG A 71 -8.42 6.60 -36.59
N GLN A 72 -7.43 6.10 -37.33
CA GLN A 72 -6.02 6.23 -36.96
C GLN A 72 -5.53 7.68 -36.93
N GLU A 73 -6.14 8.58 -37.69
CA GLU A 73 -5.84 10.02 -37.69
C GLU A 73 -6.48 10.74 -36.50
N THR A 74 -7.71 10.38 -36.10
CA THR A 74 -8.33 10.82 -34.84
C THR A 74 -7.41 10.54 -33.64
N TYR A 75 -6.88 9.33 -33.52
CA TYR A 75 -5.93 8.97 -32.46
C TYR A 75 -4.54 9.65 -32.59
N ARG A 76 -4.18 10.22 -33.74
CA ARG A 76 -2.93 10.97 -33.93
C ARG A 76 -3.05 12.47 -33.65
N LEU A 77 -4.26 13.02 -33.71
CA LEU A 77 -4.53 14.44 -33.51
C LEU A 77 -4.60 14.85 -32.03
N VAL A 78 -4.60 13.88 -31.11
CA VAL A 78 -4.40 14.11 -29.66
C VAL A 78 -2.91 14.40 -29.39
N GLY A 79 -2.51 15.63 -29.77
CA GLY A 79 -1.25 16.36 -29.53
C GLY A 79 0.02 15.60 -29.12
N ILE A 80 1.02 15.49 -30.01
CA ILE A 80 2.35 14.98 -29.64
C ILE A 80 3.52 15.66 -30.40
N SER A 81 4.46 16.28 -29.67
CA SER A 81 5.78 16.70 -30.20
C SER A 81 6.77 15.52 -30.35
N ASN A 82 7.80 15.63 -31.18
CA ASN A 82 8.55 14.48 -31.72
C ASN A 82 9.51 13.79 -30.74
N ASN A 83 9.23 12.52 -30.39
CA ASN A 83 10.20 11.61 -29.77
C ASN A 83 9.80 10.13 -29.91
N ALA A 84 10.67 9.20 -29.50
CA ALA A 84 10.56 7.76 -29.80
C ALA A 84 9.35 7.03 -29.15
N ARG A 85 8.83 7.52 -28.02
CA ARG A 85 7.67 6.97 -27.29
C ARG A 85 6.46 6.73 -28.21
N LYS A 86 6.29 7.65 -29.18
CA LYS A 86 5.32 7.59 -30.30
C LYS A 86 5.25 6.25 -31.04
N LYS A 87 6.30 5.44 -31.12
CA LYS A 87 6.23 4.20 -31.90
C LYS A 87 5.32 3.16 -31.25
N ALA A 88 5.28 3.11 -29.92
CA ALA A 88 4.36 2.25 -29.17
C ALA A 88 2.92 2.79 -29.27
N GLU A 89 2.73 4.06 -28.90
CA GLU A 89 1.44 4.77 -28.94
C GLU A 89 0.77 4.70 -30.33
N ARG A 90 1.55 4.86 -31.42
CA ARG A 90 1.07 4.72 -32.80
C ARG A 90 0.72 3.27 -33.17
N LEU A 91 1.43 2.28 -32.63
CA LEU A 91 1.11 0.87 -32.87
C LEU A 91 -0.21 0.51 -32.17
N GLU A 92 -0.34 0.92 -30.90
CA GLU A 92 -1.52 0.74 -30.05
C GLU A 92 -2.77 1.37 -30.69
N ALA A 93 -2.71 2.65 -31.06
CA ALA A 93 -3.79 3.33 -31.79
C ALA A 93 -4.15 2.64 -33.13
N VAL A 94 -3.17 2.05 -33.83
CA VAL A 94 -3.39 1.27 -35.05
C VAL A 94 -4.06 -0.07 -34.77
N GLN A 95 -3.79 -0.72 -33.63
CA GLN A 95 -4.44 -1.96 -33.24
C GLN A 95 -5.86 -1.68 -32.70
N LEU A 96 -6.05 -0.64 -31.88
CA LEU A 96 -7.37 -0.22 -31.39
C LEU A 96 -8.33 0.07 -32.56
N ALA A 97 -7.91 0.92 -33.51
CA ALA A 97 -8.71 1.21 -34.72
C ALA A 97 -9.03 -0.03 -35.58
N LYS A 98 -8.19 -1.09 -35.54
CA LYS A 98 -8.50 -2.36 -36.21
C LYS A 98 -9.49 -3.20 -35.41
N SER A 99 -9.33 -3.29 -34.09
CA SER A 99 -10.23 -4.01 -33.18
C SER A 99 -11.64 -3.44 -33.26
N GLU A 100 -11.77 -2.12 -33.20
CA GLU A 100 -13.06 -1.42 -33.36
C GLU A 100 -13.75 -1.73 -34.70
N ILE A 101 -13.00 -1.67 -35.80
CA ILE A 101 -13.55 -1.98 -37.13
C ILE A 101 -13.88 -3.47 -37.24
N ARG A 102 -13.11 -4.36 -36.60
CA ARG A 102 -13.42 -5.80 -36.51
C ARG A 102 -14.73 -6.02 -35.75
N TRP A 103 -14.91 -5.41 -34.57
CA TRP A 103 -16.14 -5.52 -33.77
C TRP A 103 -17.35 -4.96 -34.54
N THR A 104 -17.21 -3.78 -35.16
CA THR A 104 -18.26 -3.19 -36.01
C THR A 104 -18.68 -4.13 -37.15
N VAL A 105 -17.73 -4.74 -37.85
CA VAL A 105 -18.02 -5.73 -38.92
C VAL A 105 -18.65 -7.01 -38.36
N GLN A 106 -18.20 -7.47 -37.19
CA GLN A 106 -18.70 -8.68 -36.53
C GLN A 106 -20.16 -8.51 -36.06
N HIS A 107 -20.48 -7.37 -35.44
CA HIS A 107 -21.85 -6.99 -35.06
C HIS A 107 -22.78 -6.84 -36.28
N VAL A 108 -22.34 -6.17 -37.35
CA VAL A 108 -23.14 -6.05 -38.59
C VAL A 108 -23.40 -7.42 -39.24
N ARG A 109 -22.49 -8.39 -39.10
CA ARG A 109 -22.74 -9.77 -39.54
C ARG A 109 -23.71 -10.53 -38.64
N ALA A 110 -23.66 -10.34 -37.33
CA ALA A 110 -24.63 -10.92 -36.40
C ALA A 110 -26.05 -10.44 -36.76
N LEU A 111 -26.24 -9.12 -36.93
CA LEU A 111 -27.51 -8.55 -37.39
C LEU A 111 -27.97 -9.11 -38.75
N GLN A 112 -27.05 -9.36 -39.69
CA GLN A 112 -27.40 -9.99 -40.97
C GLN A 112 -27.83 -11.45 -40.79
N ALA A 113 -27.19 -12.21 -39.90
CA ALA A 113 -27.51 -13.61 -39.62
C ALA A 113 -28.85 -13.76 -38.90
N SER A 114 -29.11 -12.95 -37.87
CA SER A 114 -30.40 -12.93 -37.14
C SER A 114 -31.58 -12.51 -38.03
N ALA A 115 -31.33 -11.82 -39.13
CA ALA A 115 -32.33 -11.46 -40.13
C ALA A 115 -32.52 -12.52 -41.25
N SER A 116 -31.85 -13.68 -41.15
CA SER A 116 -31.94 -14.76 -42.14
C SER A 116 -32.22 -16.11 -41.48
N THR A 117 -33.35 -16.73 -41.80
CA THR A 117 -33.84 -18.02 -41.25
C THR A 117 -33.06 -19.26 -41.72
N SER A 118 -31.81 -19.10 -42.18
CA SER A 118 -30.96 -20.18 -42.70
C SER A 118 -29.60 -20.15 -42.03
N GLU A 119 -29.52 -20.79 -40.86
CA GLU A 119 -28.39 -20.70 -39.92
C GLU A 119 -27.05 -21.22 -40.49
N SER A 120 -27.10 -22.19 -41.42
CA SER A 120 -25.98 -23.04 -41.82
C SER A 120 -24.95 -22.43 -42.78
N SER A 121 -25.10 -21.16 -43.20
CA SER A 121 -24.17 -20.53 -44.17
C SER A 121 -23.78 -19.06 -43.87
N ALA A 122 -24.31 -18.44 -42.82
CA ALA A 122 -24.26 -16.98 -42.67
C ALA A 122 -22.84 -16.38 -42.49
N ALA A 123 -21.96 -17.04 -41.72
CA ALA A 123 -20.70 -16.47 -41.23
C ALA A 123 -19.71 -16.04 -42.35
N THR A 124 -19.73 -16.73 -43.49
CA THR A 124 -18.82 -16.50 -44.64
C THR A 124 -19.52 -15.75 -45.78
N SER A 125 -20.82 -15.45 -45.65
CA SER A 125 -21.59 -14.73 -46.67
C SER A 125 -21.08 -13.30 -46.89
N ALA A 126 -21.32 -12.76 -48.09
CA ALA A 126 -21.03 -11.35 -48.38
C ALA A 126 -22.01 -10.43 -47.62
N LEU A 127 -21.56 -9.24 -47.23
CA LEU A 127 -22.44 -8.24 -46.65
C LEU A 127 -23.46 -7.76 -47.70
N ASN A 128 -24.75 -7.88 -47.38
CA ASN A 128 -25.82 -7.39 -48.24
C ASN A 128 -25.84 -5.85 -48.29
N ARG A 129 -26.66 -5.27 -49.19
CA ARG A 129 -26.71 -3.81 -49.42
C ARG A 129 -27.14 -3.00 -48.19
N ALA A 130 -27.98 -3.57 -47.30
CA ALA A 130 -28.39 -2.93 -46.06
C ALA A 130 -27.27 -3.01 -45.00
N SER A 131 -26.69 -4.19 -44.79
CA SER A 131 -25.56 -4.42 -43.86
C SER A 131 -24.37 -3.52 -44.20
N ARG A 132 -24.02 -3.40 -45.49
CA ARG A 132 -22.92 -2.52 -45.94
C ARG A 132 -23.23 -1.03 -45.69
N ARG A 133 -24.49 -0.60 -45.80
CA ARG A 133 -24.93 0.77 -45.43
C ARG A 133 -24.85 1.01 -43.92
N LYS A 134 -25.31 0.07 -43.09
CA LYS A 134 -25.22 0.14 -41.61
C LYS A 134 -23.76 0.25 -41.16
N LEU A 135 -22.87 -0.59 -41.69
CA LEU A 135 -21.42 -0.55 -41.45
C LEU A 135 -20.82 0.82 -41.80
N ILE A 136 -21.10 1.36 -43.01
CA ILE A 136 -20.62 2.68 -43.42
C ILE A 136 -21.16 3.80 -42.51
N SER A 137 -22.41 3.69 -42.04
CA SER A 137 -23.01 4.66 -41.10
C SER A 137 -22.33 4.64 -39.73
N MET A 138 -22.18 3.47 -39.09
CA MET A 138 -21.50 3.34 -37.79
C MET A 138 -20.06 3.91 -37.87
N VAL A 139 -19.33 3.52 -38.91
CA VAL A 139 -17.95 3.98 -39.15
C VAL A 139 -17.87 5.48 -39.44
N ALA A 140 -18.89 6.08 -40.07
CA ALA A 140 -18.98 7.53 -40.24
C ALA A 140 -19.29 8.26 -38.92
N GLN A 141 -20.12 7.68 -38.06
CA GLN A 141 -20.44 8.22 -36.73
C GLN A 141 -19.21 8.22 -35.80
N MET A 142 -18.43 7.14 -35.78
CA MET A 142 -17.12 7.12 -35.10
C MET A 142 -16.16 8.20 -35.64
N THR A 143 -15.98 8.27 -36.97
CA THR A 143 -14.90 9.08 -37.56
C THR A 143 -15.24 10.57 -37.77
N LYS A 144 -16.51 10.96 -37.78
CA LYS A 144 -16.95 12.37 -37.88
C LYS A 144 -17.52 12.89 -36.57
N CYS A 145 -18.46 12.15 -35.99
CA CYS A 145 -19.21 12.58 -34.81
C CYS A 145 -18.50 12.22 -33.50
N ASN A 146 -17.50 11.32 -33.54
CA ASN A 146 -16.78 10.78 -32.38
C ASN A 146 -17.70 9.95 -31.47
N VAL A 147 -18.73 9.29 -32.02
CA VAL A 147 -19.62 8.43 -31.22
C VAL A 147 -18.81 7.22 -30.70
N PRO A 148 -18.77 6.96 -29.38
CA PRO A 148 -18.18 5.75 -28.81
C PRO A 148 -18.68 4.48 -29.49
N ILE A 149 -17.78 3.53 -29.77
CA ILE A 149 -18.17 2.27 -30.42
C ILE A 149 -19.20 1.48 -29.62
N SER A 150 -19.13 1.50 -28.28
CA SER A 150 -20.08 0.80 -27.41
C SER A 150 -21.53 1.21 -27.65
N TYR A 151 -21.82 2.50 -27.85
CA TYR A 151 -23.17 2.98 -28.21
C TYR A 151 -23.61 2.57 -29.63
N LEU A 152 -22.66 2.33 -30.54
CA LEU A 152 -22.97 1.86 -31.90
C LEU A 152 -23.24 0.36 -31.94
N LEU A 153 -22.59 -0.41 -31.07
CA LEU A 153 -22.86 -1.83 -30.81
C LEU A 153 -24.17 -2.00 -29.99
N GLY A 154 -24.47 -1.05 -29.11
CA GLY A 154 -25.63 -1.05 -28.22
C GLY A 154 -25.43 -1.87 -26.93
N SER A 155 -24.27 -2.50 -26.74
CA SER A 155 -23.99 -3.36 -25.58
C SER A 155 -22.50 -3.36 -25.17
N VAL A 156 -22.24 -3.74 -23.92
CA VAL A 156 -20.90 -4.04 -23.36
C VAL A 156 -20.93 -5.23 -22.39
N PRO A 157 -19.89 -6.09 -22.35
CA PRO A 157 -19.69 -7.00 -21.23
C PRO A 157 -19.33 -6.22 -19.95
N PHE A 158 -19.59 -6.82 -18.78
CA PHE A 158 -19.15 -6.29 -17.48
C PHE A 158 -19.08 -7.42 -16.44
N GLY A 159 -17.88 -7.72 -15.95
CA GLY A 159 -17.63 -8.73 -14.92
C GLY A 159 -18.04 -10.15 -15.38
N ASN A 160 -18.69 -10.89 -14.47
CA ASN A 160 -19.17 -12.25 -14.73
C ASN A 160 -20.68 -12.33 -15.08
N LEU A 161 -21.28 -11.21 -15.54
CA LEU A 161 -22.69 -11.18 -15.93
C LEU A 161 -22.98 -12.16 -17.08
N PRO A 162 -24.11 -12.89 -17.05
CA PRO A 162 -24.44 -13.91 -18.05
C PRO A 162 -24.80 -13.34 -19.43
N GLN A 163 -25.02 -12.02 -19.54
CA GLN A 163 -25.29 -11.31 -20.79
C GLN A 163 -24.63 -9.92 -20.77
N GLU A 164 -24.31 -9.38 -21.94
CA GLU A 164 -23.85 -8.00 -22.08
C GLU A 164 -24.95 -7.00 -21.66
N LEU A 165 -24.56 -5.97 -20.90
CA LEU A 165 -25.42 -4.83 -20.56
C LEU A 165 -25.75 -4.03 -21.82
N THR A 166 -27.00 -3.63 -22.01
CA THR A 166 -27.37 -2.62 -23.00
C THR A 166 -26.78 -1.27 -22.60
N VAL A 167 -26.30 -0.49 -23.58
CA VAL A 167 -25.81 0.88 -23.39
C VAL A 167 -26.31 1.83 -24.47
N ARG A 168 -26.65 3.07 -24.09
CA ARG A 168 -27.13 4.14 -24.99
C ARG A 168 -26.78 5.52 -24.42
N PRO A 169 -26.52 6.53 -25.27
CA PRO A 169 -26.27 7.88 -24.80
C PRO A 169 -27.55 8.50 -24.18
N PRO A 170 -27.43 9.41 -23.19
CA PRO A 170 -26.18 9.95 -22.65
C PRO A 170 -25.62 9.19 -21.43
N ILE A 171 -26.12 8.00 -21.09
CA ILE A 171 -25.76 7.30 -19.85
C ILE A 171 -24.29 6.84 -19.89
N LEU A 172 -23.52 7.17 -18.84
CA LEU A 172 -22.12 6.81 -18.68
C LEU A 172 -21.86 5.32 -19.03
N LEU A 173 -20.94 5.11 -19.97
CA LEU A 173 -20.50 3.78 -20.37
C LEU A 173 -19.68 3.12 -19.23
N PRO A 174 -20.00 1.87 -18.83
CA PRO A 174 -19.18 1.10 -17.90
C PRO A 174 -17.70 1.09 -18.28
N ARG A 175 -16.81 1.25 -17.28
CA ARG A 175 -15.36 1.32 -17.49
C ARG A 175 -14.65 0.05 -17.02
N PRO A 176 -13.55 -0.37 -17.67
CA PRO A 176 -12.71 -1.46 -17.19
C PRO A 176 -12.09 -1.21 -15.81
N GLU A 177 -11.89 0.05 -15.41
CA GLU A 177 -11.50 0.40 -14.05
C GLU A 177 -12.59 0.08 -13.02
N THR A 178 -13.85 0.40 -13.34
CA THR A 178 -15.03 0.10 -12.49
C THR A 178 -15.29 -1.40 -12.40
N GLU A 179 -15.21 -2.09 -13.54
CA GLU A 179 -15.34 -3.55 -13.63
C GLU A 179 -14.34 -4.27 -12.71
N HIS A 180 -13.10 -3.78 -12.65
CA HIS A 180 -12.04 -4.38 -11.84
C HIS A 180 -12.35 -4.32 -10.33
N TRP A 181 -12.68 -3.14 -9.79
CA TRP A 181 -12.95 -3.03 -8.35
C TRP A 181 -14.32 -3.61 -7.97
N ALA A 182 -15.35 -3.51 -8.83
CA ALA A 182 -16.66 -4.10 -8.57
C ALA A 182 -16.58 -5.65 -8.55
N THR A 183 -15.72 -6.25 -9.38
CA THR A 183 -15.45 -7.69 -9.33
C THR A 183 -14.75 -8.08 -8.03
N GLU A 184 -13.74 -7.31 -7.57
CA GLU A 184 -13.07 -7.55 -6.27
C GLU A 184 -14.03 -7.39 -5.08
N VAL A 185 -14.98 -6.44 -5.13
CA VAL A 185 -16.07 -6.33 -4.14
C VAL A 185 -16.92 -7.59 -4.09
N VAL A 186 -17.37 -8.08 -5.26
CA VAL A 186 -18.14 -9.33 -5.37
C VAL A 186 -17.34 -10.53 -4.87
N ASP A 187 -16.04 -10.59 -5.18
CA ASP A 187 -15.16 -11.66 -4.74
C ASP A 187 -14.99 -11.66 -3.20
N ARG A 188 -14.85 -10.50 -2.56
CA ARG A 188 -14.84 -10.37 -1.08
C ARG A 188 -16.20 -10.73 -0.46
N LEU A 189 -17.30 -10.26 -1.06
CA LEU A 189 -18.68 -10.55 -0.65
C LEU A 189 -18.97 -12.06 -0.67
N VAL A 190 -18.74 -12.73 -1.80
CA VAL A 190 -19.00 -14.17 -1.96
C VAL A 190 -18.13 -15.04 -1.02
N LYS A 191 -16.94 -14.56 -0.64
CA LYS A 191 -16.04 -15.21 0.34
C LYS A 191 -16.46 -14.99 1.80
N SER A 192 -16.98 -13.81 2.17
CA SER A 192 -17.44 -13.54 3.54
C SER A 192 -18.73 -14.27 3.92
N LEU A 193 -19.47 -14.74 2.91
CA LEU A 193 -20.71 -15.49 3.05
C LEU A 193 -20.41 -16.98 3.28
N ASP A 194 -20.12 -17.30 4.53
CA ASP A 194 -20.01 -18.68 5.01
C ASP A 194 -21.41 -19.35 5.02
N PRO A 195 -21.59 -20.53 4.40
CA PRO A 195 -22.88 -21.26 4.39
C PRO A 195 -23.32 -21.78 5.77
N THR A 196 -22.49 -21.66 6.81
CA THR A 196 -22.79 -22.04 8.19
C THR A 196 -23.17 -20.87 9.10
N ARG A 197 -23.22 -19.62 8.58
CA ARG A 197 -23.77 -18.48 9.33
C ARG A 197 -25.19 -18.79 9.82
N GLU A 198 -25.48 -18.34 11.04
CA GLU A 198 -26.85 -18.39 11.58
C GLU A 198 -27.81 -17.60 10.68
N ARG A 199 -29.00 -18.16 10.44
CA ARG A 199 -30.02 -17.53 9.59
C ARG A 199 -30.60 -16.32 10.31
N GLY A 200 -30.36 -15.10 9.81
CA GLY A 200 -30.97 -13.89 10.38
C GLY A 200 -30.24 -12.55 10.16
N GLN A 201 -29.17 -12.48 9.37
CA GLN A 201 -28.55 -11.21 8.97
C GLN A 201 -28.73 -10.93 7.48
N SER A 202 -29.75 -10.15 7.16
CA SER A 202 -30.02 -9.64 5.82
C SER A 202 -28.89 -8.75 5.32
N ILE A 203 -28.44 -8.97 4.08
CA ILE A 203 -27.35 -8.20 3.47
C ILE A 203 -27.93 -7.04 2.66
N ARG A 204 -27.79 -5.79 3.14
CA ARG A 204 -28.30 -4.61 2.43
C ARG A 204 -27.16 -3.84 1.78
N ILE A 205 -27.27 -3.64 0.46
CA ILE A 205 -26.26 -2.96 -0.36
C ILE A 205 -26.92 -1.82 -1.13
N VAL A 206 -26.26 -0.66 -1.20
CA VAL A 206 -26.69 0.46 -2.06
C VAL A 206 -25.67 0.74 -3.15
N ASP A 207 -26.14 1.03 -4.36
CA ASP A 207 -25.33 1.50 -5.51
C ASP A 207 -25.78 2.92 -5.90
N LEU A 208 -24.99 3.92 -5.50
CA LEU A 208 -25.27 5.33 -5.67
C LEU A 208 -24.62 5.85 -6.96
N CYS A 209 -25.40 6.54 -7.80
CA CYS A 209 -25.03 6.92 -9.17
C CYS A 209 -24.85 5.67 -10.09
N THR A 210 -25.82 4.76 -10.03
CA THR A 210 -25.75 3.43 -10.68
C THR A 210 -25.66 3.49 -12.22
N GLY A 211 -26.06 4.59 -12.86
CA GLY A 211 -25.92 4.79 -14.31
C GLY A 211 -26.64 3.74 -15.15
N SER A 212 -25.89 2.76 -15.68
CA SER A 212 -26.44 1.65 -16.48
C SER A 212 -26.84 0.42 -15.64
N GLY A 213 -26.73 0.50 -14.31
CA GLY A 213 -26.95 -0.61 -13.39
C GLY A 213 -25.73 -1.50 -13.16
N CYS A 214 -24.58 -1.21 -13.77
CA CYS A 214 -23.49 -2.20 -13.93
C CYS A 214 -22.96 -2.77 -12.60
N ILE A 215 -22.80 -1.94 -11.57
CA ILE A 215 -22.32 -2.37 -10.24
C ILE A 215 -23.43 -3.14 -9.51
N ALA A 216 -24.61 -2.53 -9.31
CA ALA A 216 -25.77 -3.17 -8.68
C ALA A 216 -26.12 -4.54 -9.28
N LEU A 217 -26.11 -4.66 -10.61
CA LEU A 217 -26.49 -5.88 -11.32
C LEU A 217 -25.43 -6.98 -11.18
N LEU A 218 -24.14 -6.64 -11.19
CA LEU A 218 -23.07 -7.59 -10.93
C LEU A 218 -23.17 -8.16 -9.51
N VAL A 219 -23.44 -7.30 -8.52
CA VAL A 219 -23.61 -7.66 -7.11
C VAL A 219 -24.88 -8.49 -6.88
N ALA A 220 -26.03 -8.07 -7.42
CA ALA A 220 -27.30 -8.80 -7.30
C ALA A 220 -27.23 -10.18 -7.99
N ASN A 221 -26.57 -10.28 -9.15
CA ASN A 221 -26.31 -11.56 -9.82
C ASN A 221 -25.48 -12.51 -8.95
N ALA A 222 -24.41 -12.00 -8.33
CA ALA A 222 -23.55 -12.80 -7.45
C ALA A 222 -24.25 -13.24 -6.16
N LEU A 223 -25.02 -12.35 -5.51
CA LEU A 223 -25.83 -12.69 -4.33
C LEU A 223 -26.87 -13.74 -4.65
N ARG A 224 -27.63 -13.57 -5.75
CA ARG A 224 -28.61 -14.56 -6.22
C ARG A 224 -27.98 -15.92 -6.52
N ALA A 225 -26.79 -15.94 -7.12
CA ALA A 225 -26.07 -17.19 -7.41
C ALA A 225 -25.52 -17.88 -6.14
N LYS A 226 -25.22 -17.12 -5.08
CA LYS A 226 -24.64 -17.62 -3.82
C LYS A 226 -25.68 -18.00 -2.76
N LEU A 227 -26.81 -17.28 -2.71
CA LEU A 227 -27.84 -17.41 -1.67
C LEU A 227 -29.21 -17.85 -2.20
N GLY A 228 -29.39 -17.90 -3.53
CA GLY A 228 -30.68 -18.16 -4.17
C GLY A 228 -31.51 -16.89 -4.43
N PRO A 229 -32.62 -17.02 -5.18
CA PRO A 229 -33.54 -15.91 -5.43
C PRO A 229 -34.27 -15.49 -4.14
N ASP A 230 -34.66 -16.44 -3.30
CA ASP A 230 -35.38 -16.23 -2.04
C ASP A 230 -34.41 -16.04 -0.84
N GLY A 231 -33.16 -15.68 -1.12
CA GLY A 231 -32.13 -15.47 -0.11
C GLY A 231 -32.30 -14.14 0.63
N ASP A 232 -31.80 -14.06 1.87
CA ASP A 232 -31.91 -12.88 2.73
C ASP A 232 -30.88 -11.78 2.33
N TRP A 233 -31.15 -11.08 1.23
CA TRP A 233 -30.32 -10.00 0.69
C TRP A 233 -31.15 -8.97 -0.06
N LYS A 234 -30.69 -7.71 -0.10
CA LYS A 234 -31.38 -6.60 -0.75
C LYS A 234 -30.37 -5.62 -1.36
N VAL A 235 -30.51 -5.35 -2.66
CA VAL A 235 -29.74 -4.34 -3.38
C VAL A 235 -30.66 -3.19 -3.75
N VAL A 236 -30.28 -1.95 -3.44
CA VAL A 236 -30.99 -0.74 -3.86
C VAL A 236 -30.06 0.09 -4.75
N ALA A 237 -30.45 0.29 -6.01
CA ALA A 237 -29.68 1.08 -6.98
C ALA A 237 -30.38 2.41 -7.24
N CYS A 238 -29.64 3.52 -7.26
CA CYS A 238 -30.24 4.81 -7.57
C CYS A 238 -29.40 5.70 -8.50
N ASP A 239 -30.10 6.52 -9.28
CA ASP A 239 -29.53 7.59 -10.08
C ASP A 239 -30.47 8.80 -10.07
N ARG A 240 -29.93 9.99 -10.30
CA ARG A 240 -30.75 11.20 -10.42
C ARG A 240 -31.41 11.29 -11.80
N SER A 241 -30.81 10.68 -12.82
CA SER A 241 -31.30 10.66 -14.20
C SER A 241 -32.30 9.53 -14.41
N SER A 242 -33.54 9.86 -14.76
CA SER A 242 -34.55 8.86 -15.13
C SER A 242 -34.10 7.99 -16.31
N LEU A 243 -33.35 8.55 -17.27
CA LEU A 243 -32.78 7.81 -18.40
C LEU A 243 -31.75 6.75 -17.98
N ALA A 244 -31.04 6.98 -16.87
CA ALA A 244 -30.13 6.01 -16.26
C ALA A 244 -30.94 4.91 -15.54
N VAL A 245 -31.87 5.30 -14.67
CA VAL A 245 -32.79 4.39 -13.96
C VAL A 245 -33.52 3.44 -14.93
N ASP A 246 -34.05 3.95 -16.05
CA ASP A 246 -34.78 3.13 -17.02
C ASP A 246 -33.86 2.20 -17.84
N LEU A 247 -32.60 2.60 -18.10
CA LEU A 247 -31.60 1.70 -18.68
C LEU A 247 -31.17 0.60 -17.70
N ALA A 248 -30.98 0.95 -16.43
CA ALA A 248 -30.66 -0.02 -15.37
C ALA A 248 -31.80 -1.03 -15.17
N ARG A 249 -33.07 -0.60 -15.23
CA ARG A 249 -34.26 -1.48 -15.23
C ARG A 249 -34.32 -2.39 -16.45
N GLU A 250 -34.05 -1.87 -17.65
CA GLU A 250 -33.98 -2.71 -18.86
C GLU A 250 -32.89 -3.80 -18.72
N ASN A 251 -31.71 -3.43 -18.23
CA ASN A 251 -30.61 -4.37 -17.98
C ASN A 251 -30.97 -5.39 -16.89
N ALA A 252 -31.65 -5.00 -15.82
CA ALA A 252 -32.14 -5.89 -14.78
C ALA A 252 -33.15 -6.92 -15.32
N THR A 253 -34.11 -6.48 -16.13
CA THR A 253 -35.11 -7.34 -16.78
C THR A 253 -34.47 -8.29 -17.78
N LYS A 254 -33.51 -7.81 -18.59
CA LYS A 254 -32.72 -8.61 -19.53
C LYS A 254 -31.91 -9.72 -18.85
N LEU A 255 -31.38 -9.44 -17.66
CA LEU A 255 -30.69 -10.42 -16.80
C LEU A 255 -31.66 -11.28 -15.95
N GLY A 256 -32.97 -11.04 -16.04
CA GLY A 256 -33.99 -11.74 -15.25
C GLY A 256 -33.89 -11.49 -13.73
N LEU A 257 -33.27 -10.37 -13.33
CA LEU A 257 -33.15 -9.91 -11.94
C LEU A 257 -34.37 -9.08 -11.51
N LEU A 258 -35.03 -8.42 -12.45
CA LEU A 258 -36.40 -7.91 -12.31
C LEU A 258 -37.37 -8.74 -13.16
N LYS A 259 -38.62 -8.84 -12.70
CA LYS A 259 -39.78 -9.26 -13.50
C LYS A 259 -40.81 -8.12 -13.47
N THR A 260 -41.70 -8.07 -14.45
CA THR A 260 -42.74 -7.03 -14.58
C THR A 260 -43.81 -7.05 -13.47
N ASP A 261 -44.04 -8.21 -12.86
CA ASP A 261 -45.23 -8.48 -12.05
C ASP A 261 -44.91 -8.86 -10.59
N ASP A 262 -43.64 -8.71 -10.18
CA ASP A 262 -43.09 -9.31 -8.97
C ASP A 262 -42.76 -8.24 -7.91
N CYS A 263 -43.68 -8.07 -6.96
CA CYS A 263 -43.60 -7.05 -5.91
C CYS A 263 -42.59 -7.37 -4.79
N PHE A 264 -41.94 -8.54 -4.82
CA PHE A 264 -40.93 -8.97 -3.83
C PHE A 264 -39.59 -9.29 -4.51
N SER A 265 -39.04 -8.32 -5.23
CA SER A 265 -37.69 -8.44 -5.81
C SER A 265 -36.60 -7.95 -4.84
N ASN A 266 -35.51 -8.72 -4.75
CA ASN A 266 -34.33 -8.37 -3.94
C ASN A 266 -33.45 -7.26 -4.57
N LEU A 267 -33.91 -6.63 -5.65
CA LEU A 267 -33.25 -5.54 -6.34
C LEU A 267 -34.26 -4.42 -6.60
N ASP A 268 -34.10 -3.25 -5.96
CA ASP A 268 -34.83 -2.04 -6.32
C ASP A 268 -33.98 -1.11 -7.18
N ILE A 269 -34.62 -0.43 -8.14
CA ILE A 269 -33.97 0.57 -8.99
C ILE A 269 -34.86 1.82 -9.06
N VAL A 270 -34.41 2.89 -8.40
CA VAL A 270 -35.22 4.09 -8.10
C VAL A 270 -34.51 5.39 -8.52
N GLN A 271 -35.30 6.44 -8.75
CA GLN A 271 -34.77 7.77 -9.02
C GLN A 271 -34.59 8.53 -7.70
N ALA A 272 -33.40 9.04 -7.43
CA ALA A 272 -33.04 9.75 -6.20
C ALA A 272 -31.86 10.71 -6.42
N ASP A 273 -31.83 11.85 -5.73
CA ASP A 273 -30.64 12.69 -5.63
C ASP A 273 -29.84 12.33 -4.37
N ILE A 274 -28.57 11.95 -4.52
CA ILE A 274 -27.67 11.64 -3.39
C ILE A 274 -27.55 12.81 -2.39
N PHE A 275 -27.73 14.05 -2.84
CA PHE A 275 -27.72 15.26 -2.00
C PHE A 275 -29.06 15.58 -1.33
N SER A 276 -30.09 14.76 -1.52
CA SER A 276 -31.39 14.87 -0.85
C SER A 276 -31.45 13.92 0.35
N ASP A 277 -31.64 14.45 1.55
CA ASP A 277 -31.71 13.63 2.78
C ASP A 277 -32.98 12.78 2.84
N SER A 278 -34.10 13.27 2.30
CA SER A 278 -35.35 12.50 2.23
C SER A 278 -35.23 11.29 1.29
N ASP A 279 -34.55 11.44 0.17
CA ASP A 279 -34.37 10.37 -0.80
C ASP A 279 -33.47 9.27 -0.20
N MET A 280 -32.41 9.66 0.50
CA MET A 280 -31.49 8.72 1.14
C MET A 280 -32.15 7.94 2.29
N ASP A 281 -32.97 8.59 3.12
CA ASP A 281 -33.77 7.85 4.12
C ASP A 281 -34.81 6.94 3.46
N GLN A 282 -35.39 7.31 2.30
CA GLN A 282 -36.27 6.42 1.53
C GLN A 282 -35.52 5.19 0.97
N LEU A 283 -34.27 5.33 0.52
CA LEU A 283 -33.46 4.17 0.10
C LEU A 283 -33.26 3.18 1.25
N ALA A 284 -32.93 3.68 2.45
CA ALA A 284 -32.77 2.83 3.64
C ALA A 284 -34.10 2.18 4.07
N GLN A 285 -35.24 2.87 3.92
CA GLN A 285 -36.56 2.29 4.18
C GLN A 285 -36.90 1.16 3.19
N LEU A 286 -36.63 1.36 1.89
CA LEU A 286 -36.78 0.31 0.85
C LEU A 286 -35.87 -0.91 1.11
N ALA A 287 -34.71 -0.69 1.73
CA ALA A 287 -33.79 -1.73 2.12
C ALA A 287 -34.15 -2.46 3.43
N GLY A 288 -35.19 -2.02 4.16
CA GLY A 288 -35.51 -2.55 5.49
C GLY A 288 -34.50 -2.16 6.58
N GLY A 289 -33.75 -1.06 6.39
CA GLY A 289 -32.80 -0.52 7.36
C GLY A 289 -31.51 0.02 6.72
N PRO A 290 -30.54 0.44 7.55
CA PRO A 290 -29.28 1.00 7.08
C PRO A 290 -28.44 -0.04 6.29
N PHE A 291 -27.72 0.44 5.28
CA PHE A 291 -26.91 -0.39 4.39
C PHE A 291 -25.63 -0.89 5.07
N ASP A 292 -25.33 -2.17 4.83
CA ASP A 292 -24.13 -2.86 5.32
C ASP A 292 -22.92 -2.61 4.39
N LEU A 293 -23.18 -2.27 3.12
CA LEU A 293 -22.19 -1.88 2.11
C LEU A 293 -22.74 -0.78 1.19
N ILE A 294 -22.00 0.33 1.06
CA ILE A 294 -22.27 1.43 0.12
C ILE A 294 -21.30 1.32 -1.05
N LEU A 295 -21.82 1.38 -2.28
CA LEU A 295 -21.06 1.38 -3.54
C LEU A 295 -21.36 2.64 -4.34
N SER A 296 -20.36 3.14 -5.09
CA SER A 296 -20.57 4.23 -6.03
C SER A 296 -19.43 4.36 -7.06
N ASN A 297 -19.77 4.69 -8.31
CA ASN A 297 -18.85 5.39 -9.22
C ASN A 297 -19.37 6.84 -9.40
N PRO A 298 -19.04 7.75 -8.47
CA PRO A 298 -19.61 9.09 -8.47
C PRO A 298 -18.96 9.99 -9.55
N PRO A 299 -19.65 11.05 -10.00
CA PRO A 299 -19.01 12.12 -10.75
C PRO A 299 -17.85 12.74 -9.94
N TYR A 300 -16.63 12.66 -10.48
CA TYR A 300 -15.41 13.10 -9.79
C TYR A 300 -14.57 14.10 -10.60
N ILE A 301 -14.91 14.41 -11.85
CA ILE A 301 -14.06 15.24 -12.73
C ILE A 301 -14.31 16.73 -12.46
N PRO A 302 -13.30 17.56 -12.18
CA PRO A 302 -13.46 19.01 -12.08
C PRO A 302 -13.92 19.61 -13.43
N ARG A 303 -14.81 20.61 -13.45
CA ARG A 303 -15.31 21.23 -14.70
C ARG A 303 -14.19 21.85 -15.55
N ARG A 304 -13.14 22.37 -14.90
CA ARG A 304 -11.90 22.85 -15.53
C ARG A 304 -11.14 21.75 -16.30
N GLU A 305 -11.32 20.48 -15.95
CA GLU A 305 -10.75 19.31 -16.64
C GLU A 305 -11.73 18.73 -17.67
N TRP A 306 -13.05 18.78 -17.40
CA TRP A 306 -14.10 18.34 -18.31
C TRP A 306 -13.96 18.92 -19.73
N ILE A 307 -13.59 20.21 -19.86
CA ILE A 307 -13.39 20.90 -21.14
C ILE A 307 -12.36 20.17 -22.04
N ASN A 308 -11.33 19.57 -21.42
CA ASN A 308 -10.21 18.91 -22.09
C ASN A 308 -10.41 17.40 -22.30
N LEU A 309 -11.56 16.85 -21.90
CA LEU A 309 -11.87 15.43 -22.13
C LEU A 309 -11.98 15.09 -23.63
N ASN A 310 -11.64 13.84 -23.94
CA ASN A 310 -11.80 13.26 -25.27
C ASN A 310 -13.20 13.51 -25.83
N ALA A 311 -13.28 13.85 -27.12
CA ALA A 311 -14.53 14.19 -27.80
C ALA A 311 -15.57 13.05 -27.83
N GLU A 312 -15.18 11.82 -27.51
CA GLU A 312 -16.07 10.66 -27.41
C GLU A 312 -16.87 10.67 -26.10
N VAL A 313 -16.23 11.04 -25.00
CA VAL A 313 -16.85 11.25 -23.69
C VAL A 313 -17.64 12.56 -23.73
N ARG A 314 -16.94 13.68 -24.00
CA ARG A 314 -17.45 15.05 -23.83
C ARG A 314 -18.61 15.46 -24.76
N LYS A 315 -19.01 14.62 -25.70
CA LYS A 315 -20.12 14.88 -26.64
C LYS A 315 -21.26 13.86 -26.57
N HIS A 316 -21.07 12.72 -25.91
CA HIS A 316 -22.01 11.58 -25.97
C HIS A 316 -22.33 10.99 -24.59
N GLU A 317 -21.68 11.47 -23.52
CA GLU A 317 -21.96 11.10 -22.13
C GLU A 317 -22.44 12.34 -21.35
N ASP A 318 -23.35 12.15 -20.40
CA ASP A 318 -23.95 13.23 -19.61
C ASP A 318 -22.91 13.97 -18.76
N PRO A 319 -22.76 15.31 -18.88
CA PRO A 319 -21.90 16.09 -17.99
C PRO A 319 -22.21 15.90 -16.50
N ALA A 320 -23.47 15.63 -16.13
CA ALA A 320 -23.86 15.35 -14.74
C ALA A 320 -23.34 13.99 -14.23
N ALA A 321 -23.05 13.04 -15.10
CA ALA A 321 -22.42 11.76 -14.76
C ALA A 321 -20.88 11.83 -14.75
N LEU A 322 -20.31 13.02 -14.96
CA LEU A 322 -18.86 13.24 -15.07
C LEU A 322 -18.35 14.31 -14.10
N ILE A 323 -19.06 15.44 -13.96
CA ILE A 323 -18.59 16.62 -13.24
C ILE A 323 -18.83 16.48 -11.73
N GLY A 324 -17.76 16.43 -10.93
CA GLY A 324 -17.81 16.27 -9.46
C GLY A 324 -18.08 17.55 -8.67
N GLU A 325 -18.79 18.49 -9.25
CA GLU A 325 -19.15 19.80 -8.67
C GLU A 325 -20.65 19.81 -8.34
N ARG A 326 -21.05 20.32 -7.16
CA ARG A 326 -22.47 20.30 -6.74
C ARG A 326 -23.34 21.24 -7.58
N SER A 327 -22.76 22.31 -8.13
CA SER A 327 -23.51 23.36 -8.85
C SER A 327 -23.38 23.23 -10.37
N ILE A 328 -24.43 22.74 -11.02
CA ILE A 328 -24.55 22.70 -12.49
C ILE A 328 -25.24 23.97 -13.04
N ALA A 329 -25.05 25.11 -12.37
CA ALA A 329 -25.49 26.41 -12.90
C ALA A 329 -24.58 26.83 -14.09
N PRO A 330 -25.14 27.22 -15.25
CA PRO A 330 -24.35 27.83 -16.31
C PRO A 330 -23.94 29.26 -15.91
N ALA A 331 -22.67 29.62 -16.14
CA ALA A 331 -22.18 30.97 -15.90
C ALA A 331 -22.68 31.92 -17.01
N THR A 332 -23.90 32.45 -16.86
CA THR A 332 -24.47 33.48 -17.74
C THR A 332 -23.99 34.87 -17.33
N THR A 333 -23.26 35.52 -18.23
CA THR A 333 -22.71 36.86 -18.04
C THR A 333 -23.78 37.96 -18.16
N THR A 334 -24.16 38.62 -17.06
CA THR A 334 -24.87 39.90 -17.13
C THR A 334 -24.60 40.85 -15.94
N THR A 335 -23.99 41.98 -16.27
CA THR A 335 -24.10 43.33 -15.69
C THR A 335 -24.78 43.54 -14.31
N SER A 336 -23.97 44.03 -13.37
CA SER A 336 -24.23 45.17 -12.46
C SER A 336 -25.65 45.39 -11.88
N SER A 337 -25.75 45.28 -10.55
CA SER A 337 -26.57 46.20 -9.75
C SER A 337 -25.86 46.50 -8.42
N SER A 338 -26.03 47.72 -7.90
CA SER A 338 -25.40 48.21 -6.68
C SER A 338 -26.40 48.22 -5.51
N PHE A 339 -26.03 47.66 -4.35
CA PHE A 339 -26.68 47.97 -3.07
C PHE A 339 -25.69 47.86 -1.89
N SER A 340 -26.08 48.46 -0.76
CA SER A 340 -25.20 48.85 0.35
C SER A 340 -24.72 47.68 1.25
N PRO A 341 -23.60 47.86 1.97
CA PRO A 341 -23.10 46.87 2.93
C PRO A 341 -23.67 47.10 4.34
N ASP A 342 -24.58 46.23 4.80
CA ASP A 342 -24.89 46.07 6.23
C ASP A 342 -25.41 44.66 6.53
N ASN A 343 -24.94 44.07 7.64
CA ASN A 343 -25.42 42.83 8.29
C ASN A 343 -25.59 41.55 7.42
N PRO A 344 -24.54 40.72 7.27
CA PRO A 344 -24.70 39.32 6.85
C PRO A 344 -25.17 38.43 8.02
N PRO A 345 -26.24 37.63 7.89
CA PRO A 345 -26.59 36.61 8.88
C PRO A 345 -25.60 35.44 8.82
N SER A 346 -25.11 35.00 9.98
CA SER A 346 -24.04 34.02 10.11
C SER A 346 -24.54 32.56 10.06
N SER A 347 -24.86 32.04 8.87
CA SER A 347 -25.21 30.62 8.70
C SER A 347 -25.00 30.12 7.25
N ALA A 348 -23.75 30.05 6.80
CA ALA A 348 -23.36 29.35 5.57
C ALA A 348 -22.05 28.58 5.79
N PRO A 349 -21.89 27.36 5.22
CA PRO A 349 -20.57 26.71 5.19
C PRO A 349 -19.59 27.63 4.47
N SER A 350 -18.40 27.85 5.04
CA SER A 350 -17.44 28.83 4.53
C SER A 350 -17.19 28.61 3.04
N GLN A 351 -17.38 29.67 2.25
CA GLN A 351 -17.41 29.59 0.78
C GLN A 351 -16.13 28.95 0.22
N ASP A 352 -15.00 29.10 0.93
CA ASP A 352 -13.73 28.46 0.64
C ASP A 352 -13.77 26.92 0.65
N ARG A 353 -14.52 26.27 1.56
CA ARG A 353 -14.59 24.79 1.60
C ARG A 353 -15.42 24.27 0.43
N GLN A 354 -16.56 24.89 0.11
CA GLN A 354 -17.34 24.50 -1.07
C GLN A 354 -16.53 24.77 -2.36
N SER A 355 -15.87 25.93 -2.47
CA SER A 355 -14.96 26.27 -3.57
C SER A 355 -13.80 25.27 -3.70
N TYR A 356 -13.27 24.76 -2.60
CA TYR A 356 -12.25 23.70 -2.60
C TYR A 356 -12.82 22.38 -3.13
N LEU A 357 -13.97 21.93 -2.62
CA LEU A 357 -14.61 20.68 -3.04
C LEU A 357 -14.93 20.69 -4.54
N ASP A 358 -15.54 21.75 -5.05
CA ASP A 358 -15.87 21.86 -6.48
C ASP A 358 -14.60 21.92 -7.35
N ARG A 359 -13.62 22.80 -7.01
CA ARG A 359 -12.34 22.95 -7.74
C ARG A 359 -11.55 21.64 -7.87
N HIS A 360 -11.73 20.74 -6.92
CA HIS A 360 -11.10 19.43 -6.86
C HIS A 360 -12.01 18.26 -7.26
N GLY A 361 -13.30 18.47 -7.56
CA GLY A 361 -14.24 17.43 -7.97
C GLY A 361 -14.64 16.45 -6.86
N LEU A 362 -14.72 16.93 -5.61
CA LEU A 362 -14.85 16.11 -4.39
C LEU A 362 -16.23 16.21 -3.71
N ALA A 363 -17.21 16.91 -4.30
CA ALA A 363 -18.52 17.13 -3.67
C ALA A 363 -19.25 15.81 -3.36
N PHE A 364 -19.18 14.83 -4.26
CA PHE A 364 -19.77 13.51 -4.05
C PHE A 364 -19.03 12.69 -2.97
N HIS A 365 -17.70 12.77 -2.87
CA HIS A 365 -16.97 12.11 -1.78
C HIS A 365 -17.29 12.72 -0.41
N HIS A 366 -17.51 14.04 -0.33
CA HIS A 366 -18.03 14.69 0.89
C HIS A 366 -19.35 14.06 1.32
N ARG A 367 -20.28 13.91 0.37
CA ARG A 367 -21.59 13.31 0.64
C ARG A 367 -21.53 11.82 0.99
N LEU A 368 -20.67 11.05 0.33
CA LEU A 368 -20.44 9.64 0.68
C LEU A 368 -19.83 9.48 2.09
N ALA A 369 -19.00 10.43 2.52
CA ALA A 369 -18.45 10.45 3.88
C ALA A 369 -19.50 10.84 4.94
N GLU A 370 -20.43 11.76 4.62
CA GLU A 370 -21.61 12.04 5.45
C GLU A 370 -22.47 10.78 5.63
N LEU A 371 -22.85 10.14 4.52
CA LEU A 371 -23.77 8.99 4.50
C LEU A 371 -23.21 7.75 5.21
N LEU A 372 -21.90 7.46 5.07
CA LEU A 372 -21.21 6.39 5.80
C LEU A 372 -21.25 6.54 7.33
N HIS A 373 -21.47 7.76 7.82
CA HIS A 373 -21.49 8.12 9.23
C HIS A 373 -22.90 8.43 9.76
N ARG A 374 -23.94 8.33 8.93
CA ARG A 374 -25.35 8.55 9.30
C ARG A 374 -25.99 7.23 9.80
N PRO A 375 -26.44 7.12 11.06
CA PRO A 375 -26.98 5.88 11.61
C PRO A 375 -28.23 5.33 10.91
N SER A 376 -29.05 6.18 10.28
CA SER A 376 -30.21 5.73 9.49
C SER A 376 -29.84 5.10 8.15
N PHE A 377 -28.64 5.36 7.64
CA PHE A 377 -28.23 5.00 6.27
C PHE A 377 -27.10 3.97 6.20
N SER A 378 -26.18 3.93 7.17
CA SER A 378 -25.05 2.98 7.16
C SER A 378 -24.91 2.25 8.48
N ALA A 379 -24.87 0.91 8.42
CA ALA A 379 -24.78 0.05 9.58
C ALA A 379 -23.42 0.19 10.28
N PHE A 380 -23.41 0.10 11.61
CA PHE A 380 -22.17 -0.05 12.38
C PHE A 380 -21.68 -1.52 12.30
N PRO A 381 -20.35 -1.76 12.22
CA PRO A 381 -19.83 -3.08 11.84
C PRO A 381 -20.00 -4.13 12.95
N SER A 382 -20.95 -5.05 12.75
CA SER A 382 -21.05 -6.29 13.52
C SER A 382 -20.11 -7.37 12.96
N THR A 383 -18.81 -7.25 13.27
CA THR A 383 -17.76 -8.26 12.97
C THR A 383 -17.61 -8.67 11.49
N SER A 384 -18.15 -7.89 10.56
CA SER A 384 -18.07 -8.16 9.12
C SER A 384 -16.65 -7.97 8.58
N SER A 385 -16.21 -8.85 7.66
CA SER A 385 -14.96 -8.73 6.90
C SER A 385 -15.13 -7.94 5.59
N LEU A 386 -16.24 -7.21 5.45
CA LEU A 386 -16.56 -6.42 4.25
C LEU A 386 -16.35 -4.93 4.52
N PRO A 387 -15.93 -4.17 3.49
CA PRO A 387 -15.93 -2.71 3.58
C PRO A 387 -17.36 -2.18 3.77
N ARG A 388 -17.50 -1.05 4.48
CA ARG A 388 -18.76 -0.32 4.63
C ARG A 388 -19.01 0.64 3.47
N LEU A 389 -17.94 1.11 2.81
CA LEU A 389 -18.00 1.95 1.59
C LEU A 389 -16.86 1.57 0.62
N VAL A 390 -17.20 1.42 -0.66
CA VAL A 390 -16.24 1.39 -1.78
C VAL A 390 -16.67 2.39 -2.85
N ALA A 391 -15.80 3.34 -3.19
CA ALA A 391 -16.11 4.38 -4.19
C ALA A 391 -14.94 4.67 -5.15
N GLU A 392 -15.24 4.84 -6.43
CA GLU A 392 -14.27 5.24 -7.46
C GLU A 392 -13.94 6.74 -7.41
N TYR A 393 -12.73 7.12 -7.83
CA TYR A 393 -12.26 8.49 -7.96
C TYR A 393 -11.25 8.67 -9.11
N GLY A 394 -11.05 9.93 -9.51
CA GLY A 394 -10.16 10.35 -10.58
C GLY A 394 -8.67 10.28 -10.22
N LYS A 395 -7.86 9.91 -11.22
CA LYS A 395 -6.41 9.76 -11.10
C LYS A 395 -5.75 11.00 -10.48
N GLY A 396 -5.21 10.84 -9.28
CA GLY A 396 -4.51 11.90 -8.52
C GLY A 396 -5.31 12.48 -7.35
N GLN A 397 -6.62 12.20 -7.25
CA GLN A 397 -7.44 12.65 -6.12
C GLN A 397 -7.19 11.86 -4.83
N GLN A 398 -6.54 10.69 -4.89
CA GLN A 398 -6.24 9.78 -3.77
C GLN A 398 -6.08 10.48 -2.41
N ARG A 399 -5.02 11.28 -2.23
CA ARG A 399 -4.71 11.92 -0.94
C ARG A 399 -5.79 12.88 -0.44
N ALA A 400 -6.55 13.49 -1.35
CA ALA A 400 -7.65 14.38 -1.01
C ALA A 400 -8.89 13.60 -0.60
N VAL A 401 -9.18 12.47 -1.25
CA VAL A 401 -10.25 11.53 -0.88
C VAL A 401 -9.94 10.85 0.46
N GLU A 402 -8.73 10.32 0.63
CA GLU A 402 -8.23 9.74 1.88
C GLU A 402 -8.34 10.76 3.04
N LYS A 403 -7.82 11.98 2.86
CA LYS A 403 -7.90 13.06 3.86
C LYS A 403 -9.34 13.47 4.16
N LEU A 404 -10.20 13.57 3.15
CA LEU A 404 -11.61 13.92 3.32
C LEU A 404 -12.32 12.86 4.17
N HIS A 405 -12.23 11.58 3.82
CA HIS A 405 -12.84 10.52 4.63
C HIS A 405 -12.23 10.45 6.04
N PHE A 406 -10.94 10.78 6.21
CA PHE A 406 -10.31 10.87 7.52
C PHE A 406 -10.86 12.05 8.36
N GLU A 407 -11.12 13.21 7.76
CA GLU A 407 -11.74 14.37 8.45
C GLU A 407 -13.10 14.04 9.08
N PHE A 408 -13.88 13.15 8.47
CA PHE A 408 -15.19 12.72 8.99
C PHE A 408 -15.12 11.74 10.18
N LYS A 409 -13.96 11.14 10.47
CA LYS A 409 -13.79 10.36 11.71
C LYS A 409 -13.89 11.27 12.93
N ALA A 410 -14.57 10.83 13.99
CA ALA A 410 -14.63 11.63 15.21
C ALA A 410 -13.22 11.91 15.75
N PRO A 411 -12.97 13.11 16.32
CA PRO A 411 -11.66 13.53 16.82
C PRO A 411 -10.97 12.50 17.73
N LYS A 412 -11.73 11.82 18.60
CA LYS A 412 -11.26 10.73 19.47
C LYS A 412 -10.66 9.54 18.70
N ASP A 413 -11.24 9.19 17.55
CA ASP A 413 -10.87 8.01 16.75
C ASP A 413 -9.67 8.31 15.83
N ARG A 414 -9.41 9.60 15.57
CA ARG A 414 -8.20 10.10 14.89
C ARG A 414 -6.97 10.13 15.80
N MET A 415 -7.13 10.01 17.11
CA MET A 415 -6.02 9.99 18.06
C MET A 415 -5.11 8.76 17.83
N PRO A 416 -3.77 8.90 17.85
CA PRO A 416 -2.83 7.77 17.86
C PRO A 416 -3.12 6.74 18.95
N THR A 417 -3.08 5.46 18.58
CA THR A 417 -3.40 4.35 19.51
C THR A 417 -2.22 4.04 20.40
N ILE A 418 -2.40 4.13 21.72
CA ILE A 418 -1.42 3.58 22.67
C ILE A 418 -1.61 2.06 22.75
N VAL A 419 -0.53 1.32 22.52
CA VAL A 419 -0.51 -0.16 22.52
C VAL A 419 0.40 -0.65 23.66
N PRO A 420 -0.16 -1.02 24.83
CA PRO A 420 0.64 -1.50 25.96
C PRO A 420 1.14 -2.93 25.71
N VAL A 421 2.46 -3.09 25.61
CA VAL A 421 3.11 -4.40 25.44
C VAL A 421 3.15 -5.10 26.80
N LYS A 422 2.09 -5.86 27.12
CA LYS A 422 1.89 -6.47 28.44
C LYS A 422 3.01 -7.48 28.77
N GLY A 423 3.54 -7.40 29.99
CA GLY A 423 4.45 -8.38 30.59
C GLY A 423 5.92 -8.36 30.09
N HIS A 424 6.21 -7.81 28.90
CA HIS A 424 7.59 -7.70 28.42
C HIS A 424 8.31 -6.49 29.00
N THR A 425 9.47 -6.74 29.60
CA THR A 425 10.51 -5.73 29.86
C THR A 425 11.69 -6.03 28.95
N LEU A 426 12.08 -5.07 28.10
CA LEU A 426 13.28 -5.19 27.28
C LEU A 426 14.50 -4.72 28.08
N VAL A 427 15.58 -5.49 28.02
CA VAL A 427 16.77 -5.27 28.85
C VAL A 427 17.97 -4.91 27.98
N VAL A 428 18.54 -3.73 28.23
CA VAL A 428 19.75 -3.24 27.54
C VAL A 428 20.93 -3.26 28.51
N VAL A 429 21.92 -4.11 28.25
CA VAL A 429 23.07 -4.31 29.15
C VAL A 429 24.33 -3.70 28.55
N GLY A 430 24.98 -2.81 29.29
CA GLY A 430 26.36 -2.41 28.99
C GLY A 430 27.35 -3.36 29.65
N VAL A 431 28.19 -4.04 28.86
CA VAL A 431 29.32 -4.81 29.41
C VAL A 431 30.56 -3.93 29.55
N GLY A 432 31.35 -4.17 30.60
CA GLY A 432 32.49 -3.32 30.97
C GLY A 432 33.12 -3.72 32.29
N ASN A 433 34.25 -3.08 32.62
CA ASN A 433 34.93 -3.17 33.92
C ASN A 433 34.78 -1.87 34.70
N ALA A 434 33.67 -1.11 34.57
CA ALA A 434 33.68 0.29 34.96
C ALA A 434 33.75 0.56 36.48
N THR A 435 33.68 -0.48 37.31
CA THR A 435 33.95 -0.44 38.77
C THR A 435 35.43 -0.33 39.10
N THR A 436 36.33 -0.82 38.23
CA THR A 436 37.80 -0.70 38.39
C THR A 436 38.44 0.19 37.33
N HIS A 437 37.87 0.20 36.12
CA HIS A 437 38.41 0.83 34.92
C HIS A 437 37.27 1.51 34.11
N PRO A 438 36.74 2.66 34.57
CA PRO A 438 35.54 3.29 34.00
C PRO A 438 35.67 3.71 32.53
N ASN A 439 36.78 4.35 32.15
CA ASN A 439 36.92 5.02 30.86
C ASN A 439 37.84 4.27 29.88
N THR A 440 37.89 2.94 29.95
CA THR A 440 38.72 2.11 29.05
C THR A 440 37.94 1.60 27.83
N ARG A 441 38.65 1.19 26.78
CA ARG A 441 38.06 0.61 25.56
C ARG A 441 37.13 -0.57 25.88
N HIS A 442 37.50 -1.46 26.80
CA HIS A 442 36.66 -2.57 27.26
C HIS A 442 35.39 -2.14 28.01
N SER A 443 35.38 -0.93 28.59
CA SER A 443 34.24 -0.40 29.34
C SER A 443 33.31 0.46 28.47
N ILE A 444 33.56 0.59 27.17
CA ILE A 444 32.79 1.46 26.26
C ILE A 444 31.29 1.14 26.26
N GLY A 445 30.92 -0.15 26.38
CA GLY A 445 29.52 -0.58 26.52
C GLY A 445 28.83 -0.04 27.77
N GLN A 446 29.58 0.22 28.85
CA GLN A 446 29.11 0.85 30.09
C GLN A 446 29.29 2.37 30.12
N VAL A 447 30.10 2.95 29.22
CA VAL A 447 30.27 4.41 29.05
C VAL A 447 29.06 5.00 28.32
N VAL A 448 28.53 4.30 27.31
CA VAL A 448 27.38 4.79 26.50
C VAL A 448 26.01 4.62 27.16
N LEU A 449 25.89 3.89 28.27
CA LEU A 449 24.61 3.64 28.95
C LEU A 449 23.94 4.90 29.49
N GLU A 450 24.70 5.82 30.09
CA GLU A 450 24.14 7.05 30.66
C GLU A 450 23.71 8.06 29.55
N PRO A 451 24.52 8.31 28.50
CA PRO A 451 24.05 9.03 27.31
C PRO A 451 22.80 8.40 26.67
N LEU A 452 22.74 7.08 26.59
CA LEU A 452 21.56 6.35 26.09
C LEU A 452 20.34 6.54 27.00
N LEU A 453 20.50 6.48 28.32
CA LEU A 453 19.43 6.76 29.29
C LEU A 453 18.82 8.15 29.06
N GLN A 454 19.66 9.18 29.02
CA GLN A 454 19.21 10.56 28.79
C GLN A 454 18.54 10.74 27.42
N ALA A 455 19.07 10.08 26.38
CA ALA A 455 18.50 10.11 25.04
C ALA A 455 17.12 9.42 24.93
N LEU A 456 16.90 8.31 25.66
CA LEU A 456 15.60 7.63 25.71
C LEU A 456 14.57 8.47 26.48
N ILE A 457 14.96 9.08 27.61
CA ILE A 457 14.11 10.03 28.36
C ILE A 457 13.69 11.21 27.47
N GLN A 458 14.61 11.75 26.68
CA GLN A 458 14.32 12.85 25.75
C GLN A 458 13.35 12.43 24.63
N GLN A 459 13.55 11.24 24.04
CA GLN A 459 12.66 10.70 23.01
C GLN A 459 11.22 10.47 23.52
N ASP A 460 11.05 9.99 24.76
CA ASP A 460 9.74 9.83 25.39
C ASP A 460 9.04 11.17 25.64
N ARG A 461 9.78 12.19 26.09
CA ARG A 461 9.28 13.57 26.22
C ARG A 461 8.80 14.11 24.88
N GLU A 462 9.56 13.93 23.81
CA GLU A 462 9.18 14.35 22.45
C GLU A 462 7.90 13.66 21.97
N VAL A 463 7.72 12.36 22.23
CA VAL A 463 6.47 11.65 21.91
C VAL A 463 5.30 12.18 22.73
N ARG A 464 5.44 12.39 24.04
CA ARG A 464 4.36 12.95 24.88
C ARG A 464 3.99 14.38 24.47
N MET A 465 4.97 15.21 24.09
CA MET A 465 4.70 16.54 23.54
C MET A 465 3.94 16.45 22.20
N ARG A 466 4.37 15.57 21.29
CA ARG A 466 3.69 15.38 19.99
C ARG A 466 2.27 14.86 20.15
N LEU A 467 2.03 13.92 21.08
CA LEU A 467 0.69 13.43 21.40
C LEU A 467 -0.22 14.52 22.00
N ARG A 468 0.31 15.41 22.84
CA ARG A 468 -0.45 16.58 23.33
C ARG A 468 -0.82 17.53 22.19
N GLN A 469 0.14 17.95 21.36
CA GLN A 469 -0.14 18.77 20.16
C GLN A 469 -1.22 18.16 19.25
N ILE A 470 -1.20 16.83 19.08
CA ILE A 470 -2.21 16.11 18.29
C ILE A 470 -3.58 16.16 18.95
N ARG A 471 -3.67 15.90 20.27
CA ARG A 471 -4.93 16.07 21.04
C ARG A 471 -5.47 17.48 20.91
N ASP A 472 -4.62 18.48 21.18
CA ASP A 472 -5.02 19.88 21.29
C ASP A 472 -5.55 20.40 19.96
N GLY A 473 -4.86 20.08 18.85
CA GLY A 473 -5.36 20.39 17.51
C GLY A 473 -6.63 19.60 17.13
N LEU A 474 -6.78 18.34 17.53
CA LEU A 474 -7.99 17.56 17.27
C LEU A 474 -9.20 18.09 18.06
N GLU A 475 -9.00 18.57 19.29
CA GLU A 475 -10.02 19.17 20.14
C GLU A 475 -10.39 20.59 19.67
N GLU A 476 -9.41 21.40 19.24
CA GLU A 476 -9.66 22.69 18.56
C GLU A 476 -10.50 22.50 17.30
N ASN A 477 -10.14 21.53 16.44
CA ASN A 477 -10.94 21.17 15.26
C ASN A 477 -12.34 20.66 15.63
N ARG A 478 -12.53 20.03 16.81
CA ARG A 478 -13.84 19.60 17.31
C ARG A 478 -14.69 20.82 17.69
N ILE A 479 -14.14 21.71 18.51
CA ILE A 479 -14.81 22.93 18.97
C ILE A 479 -15.16 23.83 17.78
N GLU A 480 -14.25 24.00 16.82
CA GLU A 480 -14.52 24.76 15.59
C GLU A 480 -15.64 24.13 14.76
N ALA A 481 -15.61 22.80 14.54
CA ALA A 481 -16.64 22.10 13.76
C ALA A 481 -18.05 22.18 14.39
N LEU A 482 -18.12 22.11 15.73
CA LEU A 482 -19.35 22.29 16.49
C LEU A 482 -19.85 23.75 16.43
N ALA A 483 -18.99 24.72 16.74
CA ALA A 483 -19.36 26.14 16.79
C ALA A 483 -19.72 26.71 15.40
N SER A 484 -19.16 26.17 14.32
CA SER A 484 -19.46 26.57 12.94
C SER A 484 -20.60 25.79 12.28
N GLY A 485 -21.23 24.84 12.98
CA GLY A 485 -22.31 24.01 12.43
C GLY A 485 -21.89 23.14 11.23
N ARG A 486 -20.59 22.86 11.06
CA ARG A 486 -20.07 22.02 9.97
C ARG A 486 -20.50 20.56 10.08
N ILE A 487 -20.95 20.14 11.26
CA ILE A 487 -21.35 18.78 11.59
C ILE A 487 -22.62 18.87 12.43
N ASP A 488 -23.70 18.25 11.97
CA ASP A 488 -24.93 18.16 12.73
C ASP A 488 -24.80 17.13 13.86
N VAL A 489 -24.71 17.63 15.10
CA VAL A 489 -24.61 16.79 16.30
C VAL A 489 -25.85 15.95 16.57
N ASN A 490 -27.03 16.34 16.08
CA ASN A 490 -28.27 15.55 16.23
C ASN A 490 -28.21 14.20 15.49
N HIS A 491 -27.22 14.04 14.60
CA HIS A 491 -26.96 12.80 13.85
C HIS A 491 -25.55 12.24 14.11
N ARG A 492 -24.78 12.84 15.02
CA ARG A 492 -23.33 12.61 15.20
C ARG A 492 -22.88 12.70 16.67
N ASP A 493 -23.56 11.96 17.54
CA ASP A 493 -23.23 11.86 18.98
C ASP A 493 -21.77 11.47 19.27
N ASP A 494 -21.10 10.81 18.33
CA ASP A 494 -19.69 10.44 18.43
C ASP A 494 -18.75 11.66 18.50
N TRP A 495 -19.19 12.86 18.06
CA TRP A 495 -18.47 14.13 18.16
C TRP A 495 -18.74 14.92 19.45
N ASN A 496 -19.78 14.57 20.21
CA ASN A 496 -20.04 15.19 21.52
C ASN A 496 -18.98 14.80 22.57
N GLN A 497 -18.25 13.70 22.35
CA GLN A 497 -17.18 13.23 23.23
C GLN A 497 -15.86 14.01 23.01
N PRO A 498 -15.22 14.55 24.06
CA PRO A 498 -13.95 15.27 23.96
C PRO A 498 -12.76 14.34 23.66
N VAL A 499 -11.68 14.89 23.10
CA VAL A 499 -10.44 14.13 22.82
C VAL A 499 -9.65 13.91 24.12
N ILE A 500 -10.01 12.86 24.86
CA ILE A 500 -9.32 12.48 26.09
C ILE A 500 -8.00 11.76 25.75
N LEU A 501 -6.88 12.29 26.27
CA LEU A 501 -5.65 11.52 26.41
C LEU A 501 -5.88 10.50 27.53
N ASN A 502 -5.86 9.20 27.24
CA ASN A 502 -6.00 8.16 28.26
C ASN A 502 -5.00 8.37 29.41
N HIS A 503 -5.44 8.15 30.66
CA HIS A 503 -4.66 8.35 31.91
C HIS A 503 -3.29 7.63 31.98
N LEU A 504 -2.96 6.79 30.99
CA LEU A 504 -1.64 6.19 30.77
C LEU A 504 -0.53 7.23 30.50
N ILE A 505 -0.89 8.44 30.07
CA ILE A 505 0.01 9.60 30.04
C ILE A 505 -0.31 10.43 31.29
N GLY A 506 0.50 10.24 32.33
CA GLY A 506 0.27 10.78 33.68
C GLY A 506 0.01 12.28 33.72
N SER A 507 -0.84 12.67 34.67
CA SER A 507 -1.29 14.03 34.94
C SER A 507 -0.16 14.91 35.47
N GLU A 508 0.33 15.80 34.60
CA GLU A 508 1.15 17.02 34.85
C GLU A 508 2.50 16.86 35.58
N GLU A 509 2.61 16.02 36.61
CA GLU A 509 3.88 15.68 37.22
C GLU A 509 4.76 14.92 36.22
N MET A 510 5.92 15.51 35.93
CA MET A 510 6.97 14.84 35.19
C MET A 510 7.37 13.53 35.88
N PRO A 511 7.74 12.47 35.12
CA PRO A 511 8.55 11.39 35.65
C PRO A 511 9.98 11.89 35.97
N MET A 512 10.09 12.73 37.01
CA MET A 512 11.34 13.04 37.72
C MET A 512 11.86 11.80 38.45
N GLY A 513 10.97 10.86 38.76
CA GLY A 513 11.34 9.51 39.14
C GLY A 513 11.64 8.65 37.91
N LEU A 514 12.92 8.35 37.70
CA LEU A 514 13.32 7.00 37.30
C LEU A 514 12.57 5.99 38.19
N SER A 515 11.94 4.96 37.63
CA SER A 515 11.18 3.98 38.43
C SER A 515 12.14 3.03 39.17
N LYS A 516 12.71 3.59 40.25
CA LYS A 516 13.84 3.11 41.05
C LYS A 516 15.14 2.97 40.25
N VAL A 517 16.07 3.91 40.47
CA VAL A 517 17.51 3.59 40.46
C VAL A 517 17.79 2.75 41.70
N ASN A 518 17.37 1.49 41.65
CA ASN A 518 17.64 0.53 42.71
C ASN A 518 19.14 0.20 42.69
N ILE A 519 19.83 0.47 43.79
CA ILE A 519 21.08 -0.22 44.14
C ILE A 519 20.68 -1.65 44.54
N GLY A 520 20.43 -2.48 43.52
CA GLY A 520 19.71 -3.75 43.67
C GLY A 520 20.58 -4.90 44.17
N LYS A 521 19.92 -5.93 44.73
CA LYS A 521 20.57 -7.17 45.21
C LYS A 521 21.35 -7.95 44.13
N SER A 522 21.22 -7.59 42.85
CA SER A 522 21.97 -8.15 41.72
C SER A 522 23.39 -7.59 41.56
N GLY A 523 23.80 -6.60 42.35
CA GLY A 523 25.16 -6.03 42.31
C GLY A 523 25.45 -5.33 40.99
N GLY A 524 24.71 -4.26 40.70
CA GLY A 524 24.87 -3.44 39.50
C GLY A 524 24.07 -2.15 39.59
N TRP A 525 24.36 -1.21 38.69
CA TRP A 525 23.47 -0.06 38.45
C TRP A 525 22.35 -0.48 37.50
N ALA A 526 21.13 -0.01 37.77
CA ALA A 526 19.97 -0.27 36.95
C ALA A 526 19.08 0.98 36.84
N ALA A 527 18.51 1.20 35.67
CA ALA A 527 17.56 2.27 35.39
C ALA A 527 16.38 1.70 34.59
N THR A 528 15.20 1.66 35.20
CA THR A 528 13.97 1.19 34.55
C THR A 528 13.07 2.39 34.22
N MET A 529 12.36 2.31 33.09
CA MET A 529 11.38 3.30 32.64
C MET A 529 10.25 2.64 31.83
N THR A 530 9.16 3.37 31.63
CA THR A 530 8.10 3.02 30.67
C THR A 530 8.18 3.97 29.47
N LEU A 531 8.59 3.46 28.32
CA LEU A 531 8.92 4.23 27.13
C LEU A 531 7.74 4.24 26.13
N LEU A 532 7.40 5.41 25.60
CA LEU A 532 6.46 5.56 24.47
C LEU A 532 7.20 5.65 23.14
N ILE A 533 6.90 4.74 22.21
CA ILE A 533 7.70 4.51 21.00
C ILE A 533 6.78 4.45 19.77
N PRO A 534 6.90 5.37 18.80
CA PRO A 534 6.06 5.34 17.61
C PRO A 534 6.48 4.21 16.67
N CYS A 535 5.48 3.58 16.05
CA CYS A 535 5.66 2.52 15.04
C CYS A 535 6.46 2.96 13.80
N SER A 536 6.60 4.28 13.57
CA SER A 536 7.37 4.86 12.47
C SER A 536 8.05 6.17 12.89
N PRO A 537 9.31 6.44 12.49
CA PRO A 537 9.95 7.74 12.68
C PRO A 537 9.17 8.92 12.06
N GLN A 538 8.29 8.66 11.08
CA GLN A 538 7.47 9.69 10.43
C GLN A 538 6.47 10.36 11.37
N PHE A 539 6.19 9.78 12.54
CA PHE A 539 5.32 10.33 13.59
C PHE A 539 5.69 11.77 14.01
N PHE A 540 6.98 12.12 13.97
CA PHE A 540 7.47 13.46 14.31
C PHE A 540 7.38 14.46 13.17
N SER A 541 7.48 14.01 11.91
CA SER A 541 7.55 14.88 10.72
C SER A 541 6.25 14.98 9.92
N SER A 542 5.29 14.08 10.15
CA SER A 542 4.02 14.08 9.45
C SER A 542 3.08 15.17 9.99
N SER A 543 2.66 16.08 9.10
CA SER A 543 1.69 17.15 9.38
C SER A 543 0.24 16.65 9.38
N SER A 544 -0.07 15.65 8.55
CA SER A 544 -1.30 14.86 8.62
C SER A 544 -1.11 13.62 9.50
N LEU A 545 -2.20 13.12 10.08
CA LEU A 545 -2.23 11.83 10.76
C LEU A 545 -2.59 10.73 9.74
N PRO A 546 -1.64 9.89 9.27
CA PRO A 546 -2.00 8.67 8.55
C PRO A 546 -2.67 7.65 9.49
N ASP A 547 -3.47 6.74 8.95
CA ASP A 547 -4.23 5.74 9.71
C ASP A 547 -3.38 4.79 10.58
N GLN A 548 -2.06 4.73 10.36
CA GLN A 548 -1.11 3.89 11.09
C GLN A 548 -0.17 4.71 12.00
N HIS A 549 -0.73 5.26 13.07
CA HIS A 549 0.03 5.83 14.19
C HIS A 549 -0.30 5.09 15.49
N GLU A 550 0.39 3.96 15.66
CA GLU A 550 0.52 3.27 16.94
C GLU A 550 1.71 3.83 17.71
N VAL A 551 1.53 3.97 19.03
CA VAL A 551 2.60 4.26 19.97
C VAL A 551 2.67 3.10 20.96
N TYR A 552 3.71 2.29 20.84
CA TYR A 552 3.98 1.19 21.75
C TYR A 552 4.36 1.75 23.13
N GLN A 553 3.70 1.26 24.17
CA GLN A 553 4.04 1.52 25.56
C GLN A 553 4.70 0.26 26.12
N ILE A 554 6.00 0.30 26.38
CA ILE A 554 6.79 -0.86 26.82
C ILE A 554 7.70 -0.49 27.99
N GLN A 555 8.00 -1.47 28.85
CA GLN A 555 8.96 -1.30 29.92
C GLN A 555 10.38 -1.57 29.38
N VAL A 556 11.31 -0.67 29.66
CA VAL A 556 12.72 -0.78 29.25
C VAL A 556 13.61 -0.63 30.48
N ALA A 557 14.55 -1.55 30.66
CA ALA A 557 15.50 -1.56 31.76
C ALA A 557 16.94 -1.54 31.24
N LEU A 558 17.71 -0.52 31.61
CA LEU A 558 19.14 -0.42 31.34
C LEU A 558 19.89 -0.99 32.55
N TYR A 559 20.90 -1.85 32.31
CA TYR A 559 21.66 -2.52 33.37
C TYR A 559 23.17 -2.47 33.13
N LYS A 560 23.91 -2.28 34.24
CA LYS A 560 25.36 -2.18 34.30
C LYS A 560 25.88 -3.11 35.42
N PRO A 561 26.39 -4.30 35.08
CA PRO A 561 27.04 -5.20 36.05
C PRO A 561 28.19 -4.50 36.79
N TRP A 562 28.32 -4.77 38.10
CA TRP A 562 29.53 -4.39 38.86
C TRP A 562 30.63 -5.45 38.82
N GLN A 563 30.25 -6.69 38.51
CA GLN A 563 31.14 -7.83 38.39
C GLN A 563 32.17 -7.59 37.27
N ALA A 564 33.38 -8.13 37.44
CA ALA A 564 34.41 -8.08 36.40
C ALA A 564 33.90 -8.68 35.08
N MET A 565 34.43 -8.20 33.95
CA MET A 565 33.93 -8.50 32.60
C MET A 565 33.69 -10.00 32.35
N ASN A 566 34.62 -10.86 32.78
CA ASN A 566 34.56 -12.32 32.65
C ASN A 566 33.46 -13.00 33.51
N LEU A 567 32.71 -12.25 34.30
CA LEU A 567 31.60 -12.68 35.15
C LEU A 567 30.30 -11.88 34.87
N SER A 568 30.23 -11.15 33.74
CA SER A 568 29.08 -10.33 33.37
C SER A 568 27.76 -11.12 33.30
N GLY A 569 27.81 -12.38 32.89
CA GLY A 569 26.65 -13.28 32.84
C GLY A 569 26.08 -13.62 34.20
N VAL A 570 26.89 -13.56 35.27
CA VAL A 570 26.41 -13.74 36.66
C VAL A 570 25.53 -12.56 37.08
N GLY A 571 26.00 -11.32 36.86
CA GLY A 571 25.22 -10.12 37.14
C GLY A 571 23.94 -10.06 36.31
N VAL A 572 24.04 -10.33 35.00
CA VAL A 572 22.88 -10.33 34.09
C VAL A 572 21.85 -11.40 34.46
N ARG A 573 22.25 -12.65 34.76
CA ARG A 573 21.29 -13.69 35.20
C ARG A 573 20.60 -13.31 36.51
N SER A 574 21.34 -12.70 37.46
CA SER A 574 20.78 -12.23 38.72
C SER A 574 19.82 -11.03 38.56
N PHE A 575 20.11 -10.11 37.64
CA PHE A 575 19.21 -9.00 37.31
C PHE A 575 17.90 -9.51 36.69
N LEU A 576 17.98 -10.42 35.73
CA LEU A 576 16.83 -10.94 34.98
C LEU A 576 15.84 -11.75 35.85
N GLN A 577 16.30 -12.38 36.93
CA GLN A 577 15.45 -13.01 37.97
C GLN A 577 14.40 -12.07 38.60
N SER A 578 14.53 -10.75 38.41
CA SER A 578 13.57 -9.75 38.89
C SER A 578 12.96 -8.87 37.79
N HIS A 579 13.32 -9.11 36.52
CA HIS A 579 12.94 -8.24 35.38
C HIS A 579 12.48 -8.99 34.12
N HIS A 580 12.52 -10.33 34.06
CA HIS A 580 12.12 -11.09 32.87
C HIS A 580 11.28 -12.34 33.22
N PRO A 581 10.06 -12.53 32.68
CA PRO A 581 9.14 -13.60 33.09
C PRO A 581 9.71 -15.02 33.08
N ALA A 582 10.58 -15.35 32.11
CA ALA A 582 11.26 -16.66 32.05
C ALA A 582 12.25 -16.94 33.20
N PHE A 583 12.53 -15.96 34.07
CA PHE A 583 13.42 -16.09 35.23
C PHE A 583 12.75 -15.71 36.57
N THR A 584 11.56 -15.10 36.55
CA THR A 584 10.78 -14.78 37.76
C THR A 584 9.90 -15.95 38.24
N ASN A 585 9.41 -16.77 37.32
CA ASN A 585 8.62 -17.95 37.65
C ASN A 585 9.55 -19.14 37.96
N PRO A 586 9.52 -19.73 39.17
CA PRO A 586 10.20 -20.99 39.42
C PRO A 586 9.52 -22.09 38.59
N THR A 587 10.30 -22.90 37.90
CA THR A 587 9.78 -24.11 37.24
C THR A 587 9.21 -25.07 38.31
N PRO A 588 8.04 -25.70 38.06
CA PRO A 588 7.59 -26.79 38.91
C PRO A 588 8.62 -27.93 38.87
N SER A 589 8.75 -28.65 39.98
CA SER A 589 9.65 -29.80 40.12
C SER A 589 9.44 -30.84 39.02
N PRO A 590 10.49 -31.54 38.53
CA PRO A 590 10.45 -32.34 37.30
C PRO A 590 9.63 -33.66 37.36
N ASN A 591 8.76 -33.84 38.35
CA ASN A 591 8.08 -35.10 38.69
C ASN A 591 6.55 -35.11 38.53
N THR A 592 5.96 -34.19 37.74
CA THR A 592 4.53 -34.26 37.37
C THR A 592 4.34 -34.18 35.86
N ALA A 593 4.01 -35.33 35.25
CA ALA A 593 3.60 -35.42 33.85
C ALA A 593 2.09 -35.10 33.67
N THR A 594 1.68 -34.96 32.41
CA THR A 594 0.27 -34.95 31.94
C THR A 594 -0.68 -33.91 32.56
N LEU A 595 -0.73 -32.72 31.92
CA LEU A 595 -1.99 -32.00 31.63
C LEU A 595 -1.97 -31.59 30.15
N PRO A 596 -3.15 -31.49 29.48
CA PRO A 596 -3.20 -31.35 28.02
C PRO A 596 -2.91 -29.93 27.54
N ARG A 597 -2.18 -29.80 26.43
CA ARG A 597 -2.00 -28.54 25.70
C ARG A 597 -3.31 -28.15 25.01
N GLN A 598 -4.01 -27.14 25.52
CA GLN A 598 -4.94 -26.38 24.68
C GLN A 598 -4.16 -25.58 23.63
N GLN A 599 -4.65 -25.55 22.40
CA GLN A 599 -4.04 -24.79 21.30
C GLN A 599 -4.59 -23.36 21.33
N GLY A 600 -3.74 -22.37 21.53
CA GLY A 600 -4.12 -20.95 21.49
C GLY A 600 -3.04 -20.01 22.03
N GLU A 601 -2.61 -20.20 23.27
CA GLU A 601 -1.80 -19.21 23.99
C GLU A 601 -0.38 -19.72 24.31
N SER A 602 0.63 -19.18 23.60
CA SER A 602 2.05 -19.17 24.01
C SER A 602 2.88 -18.25 23.08
N GLN A 603 2.80 -16.93 23.28
CA GLN A 603 3.91 -16.05 22.86
C GLN A 603 5.11 -16.37 23.76
N GLU A 604 6.03 -17.20 23.27
CA GLU A 604 7.05 -17.84 24.08
C GLU A 604 8.12 -16.84 24.59
N TRP A 605 8.33 -16.81 25.91
CA TRP A 605 9.18 -15.84 26.63
C TRP A 605 10.68 -16.06 26.39
N ARG A 606 11.14 -15.69 25.19
CA ARG A 606 12.47 -15.98 24.67
C ARG A 606 13.46 -14.84 24.88
N ILE A 607 14.25 -14.96 25.94
CA ILE A 607 15.30 -14.02 26.38
C ILE A 607 16.19 -13.50 25.25
N GLU A 608 16.54 -14.30 24.25
CA GLU A 608 17.46 -13.88 23.19
C GLU A 608 16.92 -12.77 22.26
N ASN A 609 15.61 -12.49 22.37
CA ASN A 609 14.90 -11.44 21.65
C ASN A 609 14.56 -10.23 22.54
N ASP A 610 14.59 -10.39 23.87
CA ASP A 610 14.27 -9.35 24.85
C ASP A 610 15.53 -8.74 25.50
N LEU A 611 16.72 -9.24 25.14
CA LEU A 611 18.02 -8.82 25.66
C LEU A 611 18.92 -8.23 24.55
N LEU A 612 19.41 -7.01 24.78
CA LEU A 612 20.36 -6.29 23.92
C LEU A 612 21.66 -6.00 24.70
N ILE A 613 22.81 -6.39 24.15
CA ILE A 613 24.12 -6.14 24.79
C ILE A 613 24.92 -5.05 24.04
N LEU A 614 25.40 -4.04 24.75
CA LEU A 614 26.32 -3.02 24.25
C LEU A 614 27.76 -3.45 24.58
N GLN A 615 28.61 -3.68 23.57
CA GLN A 615 29.95 -4.26 23.72
C GLN A 615 31.02 -3.57 22.86
N ASP A 616 32.29 -3.71 23.23
CA ASP A 616 33.42 -3.38 22.35
C ASP A 616 33.58 -4.40 21.20
N GLU A 617 34.18 -3.95 20.09
CA GLU A 617 34.53 -4.78 18.95
C GLU A 617 35.87 -4.30 18.34
N LEU A 618 36.84 -5.21 18.27
CA LEU A 618 38.19 -4.94 17.74
C LEU A 618 38.19 -4.86 16.21
N ASP A 619 37.34 -5.65 15.56
CA ASP A 619 37.27 -5.74 14.09
C ASP A 619 36.49 -4.57 13.45
N LEU A 620 36.06 -3.58 14.24
CA LEU A 620 35.43 -2.34 13.76
C LEU A 620 36.32 -1.14 14.16
N PRO A 621 36.59 -0.20 13.23
CA PRO A 621 37.34 1.02 13.57
C PRO A 621 36.49 1.91 14.48
N PHE A 622 37.15 2.82 15.21
CA PHE A 622 36.45 3.76 16.09
C PHE A 622 35.39 4.59 15.34
N ASN A 623 34.37 5.06 16.06
CA ASN A 623 33.13 5.66 15.53
C ASN A 623 32.23 4.74 14.67
N SER A 624 32.64 3.51 14.33
CA SER A 624 31.74 2.54 13.68
C SER A 624 30.92 1.78 14.73
N VAL A 625 29.60 1.78 14.56
CA VAL A 625 28.66 1.03 15.41
C VAL A 625 27.80 0.13 14.53
N LYS A 626 27.58 -1.14 14.93
CA LYS A 626 26.72 -2.09 14.20
C LYS A 626 25.85 -2.92 15.14
N LEU A 627 24.55 -3.00 14.85
CA LEU A 627 23.64 -3.97 15.45
C LEU A 627 23.85 -5.35 14.82
N LYS A 628 23.76 -6.42 15.62
CA LYS A 628 23.82 -7.81 15.15
C LYS A 628 23.06 -8.77 16.06
N HIS A 629 22.25 -9.66 15.48
CA HIS A 629 21.40 -10.60 16.23
C HIS A 629 21.98 -12.01 16.42
N THR A 630 23.07 -12.38 15.73
CA THR A 630 23.63 -13.74 15.73
C THR A 630 25.16 -13.77 15.77
N GLY A 631 25.74 -14.96 15.96
CA GLY A 631 27.17 -15.21 15.81
C GLY A 631 27.94 -15.29 17.13
N SER A 632 29.15 -15.85 17.09
CA SER A 632 29.96 -16.16 18.28
C SER A 632 30.48 -14.93 19.03
N ALA A 633 31.06 -15.16 20.22
CA ALA A 633 31.67 -14.12 21.06
C ALA A 633 32.98 -13.52 20.50
N ARG A 634 33.57 -14.10 19.44
CA ARG A 634 34.83 -13.66 18.79
C ARG A 634 36.02 -13.35 19.75
N GLY A 635 36.07 -14.01 20.90
CA GLY A 635 37.13 -13.81 21.91
C GLY A 635 36.76 -12.87 23.07
N HIS A 636 35.66 -12.12 22.97
CA HIS A 636 35.19 -11.25 24.04
C HIS A 636 34.69 -12.09 25.25
N ASN A 637 35.52 -12.12 26.28
CA ASN A 637 35.32 -12.75 27.60
C ASN A 637 33.90 -12.61 28.19
N GLY A 638 33.36 -11.40 28.36
CA GLY A 638 32.05 -11.16 28.96
C GLY A 638 30.89 -11.66 28.11
N ILE A 639 30.97 -11.53 26.78
CA ILE A 639 29.99 -12.11 25.86
C ILE A 639 30.02 -13.65 25.93
N ARG A 640 31.20 -14.26 26.13
CA ARG A 640 31.31 -15.71 26.34
C ARG A 640 30.63 -16.17 27.63
N ASP A 641 30.82 -15.45 28.74
CA ASP A 641 30.14 -15.76 30.02
C ASP A 641 28.63 -15.51 29.91
N ILE A 642 28.17 -14.40 29.32
CA ILE A 642 26.73 -14.12 29.08
C ILE A 642 26.06 -15.26 28.30
N ILE A 643 26.64 -15.69 27.17
CA ILE A 643 26.10 -16.80 26.36
C ILE A 643 26.08 -18.10 27.16
N SER A 644 27.14 -18.39 27.94
CA SER A 644 27.26 -19.61 28.75
C SER A 644 26.43 -19.59 30.05
N ARG A 645 25.99 -18.42 30.52
CA ARG A 645 25.23 -18.23 31.77
C ARG A 645 23.74 -18.02 31.55
N LEU A 646 23.32 -17.69 30.33
CA LEU A 646 21.92 -17.51 29.96
C LEU A 646 21.40 -18.64 29.05
N ASP A 647 22.18 -19.72 28.93
CA ASP A 647 21.82 -20.97 28.24
C ASP A 647 21.35 -20.72 26.79
N ILE A 648 21.98 -19.74 26.13
CA ILE A 648 21.52 -19.17 24.86
C ILE A 648 21.66 -20.18 23.71
N PRO A 649 20.59 -20.50 22.97
CA PRO A 649 20.64 -21.51 21.92
C PRO A 649 21.58 -21.09 20.78
N THR A 650 22.55 -21.96 20.51
CA THR A 650 23.35 -21.93 19.28
C THR A 650 22.55 -22.56 18.14
N SER A 651 22.66 -21.99 16.94
CA SER A 651 22.10 -22.59 15.72
C SER A 651 22.90 -23.86 15.36
N ALA A 652 22.56 -24.98 16.00
CA ALA A 652 23.22 -26.27 15.75
C ALA A 652 23.01 -26.70 14.28
N SER A 653 24.06 -27.29 13.69
CA SER A 653 23.99 -27.88 12.35
C SER A 653 22.93 -28.97 12.28
N SER A 654 22.18 -29.02 11.19
CA SER A 654 21.37 -30.19 10.84
C SER A 654 22.23 -31.45 10.80
N THR A 655 21.68 -32.56 11.28
CA THR A 655 22.42 -33.82 11.50
C THR A 655 22.99 -34.36 10.19
N SER A 656 24.26 -34.75 10.23
CA SER A 656 25.00 -35.17 9.05
C SER A 656 24.48 -36.48 8.45
N THR A 657 23.84 -36.39 7.28
CA THR A 657 23.69 -37.54 6.36
C THR A 657 24.30 -37.12 5.01
N SER A 658 25.25 -37.91 4.49
CA SER A 658 26.17 -37.43 3.44
C SER A 658 25.64 -37.59 2.01
N VAL A 659 25.34 -36.48 1.32
CA VAL A 659 25.13 -36.45 -0.13
C VAL A 659 25.85 -35.25 -0.78
N ASN A 660 26.38 -35.50 -1.99
CA ASN A 660 27.29 -34.68 -2.81
C ASN A 660 27.15 -33.15 -2.83
N ARG A 661 28.32 -32.50 -2.92
CA ARG A 661 28.50 -31.09 -3.34
C ARG A 661 28.03 -30.85 -4.79
N LYS A 662 27.31 -29.75 -5.03
CA LYS A 662 27.41 -28.93 -6.25
C LYS A 662 27.30 -27.43 -5.88
N ARG A 663 27.93 -26.55 -6.67
CA ARG A 663 28.08 -25.10 -6.38
C ARG A 663 26.88 -24.29 -6.84
N GLY A 664 26.50 -23.25 -6.08
CA GLY A 664 25.62 -22.17 -6.53
C GLY A 664 25.30 -21.15 -5.44
N ALA A 665 25.39 -19.85 -5.76
CA ALA A 665 25.01 -18.67 -4.97
C ALA A 665 25.57 -18.52 -3.54
N ASN A 666 26.37 -17.47 -3.31
CA ASN A 666 26.77 -17.06 -1.95
C ASN A 666 25.65 -16.26 -1.27
N THR A 667 24.99 -16.86 -0.29
CA THR A 667 24.40 -16.15 0.85
C THR A 667 25.00 -16.76 2.12
N GLU A 668 25.78 -15.96 2.87
CA GLU A 668 26.40 -16.44 4.11
C GLU A 668 25.34 -16.56 5.21
N VAL A 669 24.86 -17.78 5.44
CA VAL A 669 23.97 -18.09 6.57
C VAL A 669 24.77 -18.02 7.86
N GLU A 670 24.68 -16.90 8.56
CA GLU A 670 25.48 -16.62 9.75
C GLU A 670 25.12 -17.53 10.94
N SER A 671 25.93 -18.56 11.16
CA SER A 671 25.78 -19.50 12.26
C SER A 671 26.32 -18.97 13.59
N GLY A 672 25.64 -19.34 14.68
CA GLY A 672 26.06 -19.07 16.06
C GLY A 672 24.90 -18.91 17.04
N PRO A 673 25.19 -18.47 18.29
CA PRO A 673 24.15 -18.12 19.25
C PRO A 673 23.39 -16.88 18.80
N LYS A 674 22.06 -16.95 18.93
CA LYS A 674 21.16 -15.81 18.73
C LYS A 674 21.22 -14.95 19.99
N LEU A 675 21.67 -13.70 19.86
CA LEU A 675 21.77 -12.71 20.92
C LEU A 675 21.98 -11.35 20.28
N SER A 676 21.07 -10.40 20.53
CA SER A 676 21.15 -9.04 19.99
C SER A 676 22.26 -8.25 20.66
N ARG A 677 23.15 -7.66 19.84
CA ARG A 677 24.35 -6.93 20.26
C ARG A 677 24.53 -5.67 19.44
N ILE A 678 24.77 -4.54 20.11
CA ILE A 678 25.37 -3.36 19.50
C ILE A 678 26.87 -3.44 19.71
N LYS A 679 27.60 -3.55 18.60
CA LYS A 679 29.06 -3.62 18.55
C LYS A 679 29.63 -2.23 18.29
N ILE A 680 30.39 -1.73 19.24
CA ILE A 680 31.02 -0.41 19.20
C ILE A 680 32.50 -0.60 18.86
N GLY A 681 32.94 -0.08 17.72
CA GLY A 681 34.31 -0.21 17.26
C GLY A 681 35.30 0.49 18.19
N ILE A 682 36.34 -0.24 18.60
CA ILE A 682 37.49 0.30 19.35
C ILE A 682 38.80 0.24 18.54
N GLY A 683 38.74 -0.32 17.33
CA GLY A 683 39.89 -0.61 16.49
C GLY A 683 40.81 -1.70 17.04
N ARG A 684 41.66 -2.24 16.17
CA ARG A 684 42.86 -2.99 16.60
C ARG A 684 43.97 -2.00 16.94
N PRO A 685 44.88 -2.31 17.89
CA PRO A 685 46.06 -1.47 18.11
C PRO A 685 46.88 -1.39 16.82
N GLU A 686 47.50 -0.24 16.58
CA GLU A 686 48.41 -0.08 15.44
C GLU A 686 49.60 -1.03 15.59
N HIS A 687 49.61 -2.10 14.80
CA HIS A 687 50.83 -2.82 14.51
C HIS A 687 51.72 -1.87 13.70
N SER A 688 52.93 -1.59 14.20
CA SER A 688 53.95 -0.89 13.43
C SER A 688 54.27 -1.69 12.18
N SER A 689 53.69 -1.31 11.05
CA SER A 689 53.95 -1.95 9.77
C SER A 689 55.42 -1.74 9.40
N ASN A 690 56.06 -2.79 8.87
CA ASN A 690 57.36 -2.67 8.23
C ASN A 690 57.17 -1.92 6.90
N ASN A 691 57.10 -0.59 6.96
CA ASN A 691 57.30 0.27 5.80
C ASN A 691 58.78 0.18 5.42
N GLU A 692 59.11 -0.76 4.53
CA GLU A 692 60.46 -1.07 4.07
C GLU A 692 61.04 0.00 3.11
N SER A 693 60.50 1.22 3.17
CA SER A 693 60.69 2.31 2.20
C SER A 693 60.92 3.67 2.88
N ASN A 694 61.94 3.77 3.73
CA ASN A 694 62.57 5.06 4.04
C ASN A 694 64.02 4.90 4.57
N LYS A 695 64.96 4.63 3.66
CA LYS A 695 66.41 4.73 3.93
C LYS A 695 66.86 6.20 3.85
N SER A 696 66.46 6.99 4.85
CA SER A 696 66.79 8.43 4.94
C SER A 696 66.93 8.95 6.37
N SER A 697 67.52 8.14 7.26
CA SER A 697 68.04 8.59 8.55
C SER A 697 69.57 8.58 8.49
N TRP A 698 70.21 9.74 8.72
CA TRP A 698 71.67 9.91 8.76
C TRP A 698 72.20 9.96 10.22
N LEU A 699 71.36 9.59 11.18
CA LEU A 699 71.65 9.61 12.62
C LEU A 699 72.28 8.29 13.08
N PRO A 700 73.30 8.32 13.96
CA PRO A 700 73.80 7.13 14.63
C PRO A 700 72.69 6.42 15.43
N SER A 701 72.72 5.08 15.43
CA SER A 701 71.71 4.20 16.05
C SER A 701 71.48 4.39 17.56
N ASN A 702 72.32 5.19 18.22
CA ASN A 702 72.23 5.52 19.64
C ASN A 702 71.29 6.70 19.94
N LEU A 703 70.79 7.40 18.89
CA LEU A 703 69.90 8.56 19.00
C LEU A 703 68.49 8.33 18.43
N GLU A 704 68.17 7.16 17.86
CA GLU A 704 66.78 6.86 17.50
C GLU A 704 65.92 6.70 18.78
N PRO A 705 64.75 7.35 18.87
CA PRO A 705 63.82 7.10 19.96
C PRO A 705 63.36 5.63 19.89
N ARG A 706 63.56 4.88 20.99
CA ARG A 706 63.21 3.46 21.09
C ARG A 706 61.77 3.22 20.61
N LYS A 707 61.63 2.62 19.41
CA LYS A 707 60.34 2.20 18.86
C LYS A 707 59.63 1.33 19.90
N SER A 708 58.47 1.77 20.36
CA SER A 708 57.71 1.12 21.42
C SER A 708 57.32 -0.29 21.00
N LYS A 709 57.40 -1.26 21.93
CA LYS A 709 56.89 -2.61 21.67
C LYS A 709 55.39 -2.53 21.32
N PRO A 710 54.90 -3.26 20.30
CA PRO A 710 53.50 -3.21 19.93
C PRO A 710 52.61 -3.60 21.11
N ILE A 711 51.51 -2.87 21.29
CA ILE A 711 50.60 -3.05 22.42
C ILE A 711 49.84 -4.37 22.22
N THR A 712 49.91 -5.28 23.19
CA THR A 712 49.13 -6.52 23.17
C THR A 712 47.63 -6.23 23.25
N VAL A 713 46.80 -7.08 22.65
CA VAL A 713 45.35 -6.84 22.55
C VAL A 713 44.72 -6.63 23.94
N ASP A 714 45.09 -7.41 24.95
CA ASP A 714 44.58 -7.25 26.32
C ASP A 714 44.93 -5.88 26.92
N ARG A 715 46.13 -5.37 26.63
CA ARG A 715 46.60 -4.05 27.09
C ARG A 715 45.98 -2.90 26.28
N TRP A 716 45.64 -3.13 25.01
CA TRP A 716 44.89 -2.20 24.18
C TRP A 716 43.45 -2.07 24.66
N VAL A 717 42.77 -3.20 24.91
CA VAL A 717 41.40 -3.27 25.41
C VAL A 717 41.29 -2.62 26.81
N LEU A 718 42.31 -2.78 27.67
CA LEU A 718 42.39 -2.11 28.98
C LEU A 718 42.94 -0.66 28.92
N SER A 719 43.27 -0.11 27.75
CA SER A 719 43.76 1.27 27.65
C SER A 719 42.60 2.29 27.75
N PRO A 720 42.85 3.50 28.29
CA PRO A 720 41.85 4.55 28.37
C PRO A 720 41.44 5.06 26.98
N LEU A 721 40.16 5.37 26.82
CA LEU A 721 39.65 6.17 25.71
C LEU A 721 40.30 7.56 25.76
N THR A 722 40.73 8.06 24.60
CA THR A 722 41.20 9.43 24.45
C THR A 722 40.04 10.43 24.62
N GLN A 723 40.34 11.70 24.85
CA GLN A 723 39.30 12.70 25.11
C GLN A 723 38.29 12.85 23.96
N THR A 724 38.73 12.71 22.71
CA THR A 724 37.86 12.76 21.52
C THR A 724 37.02 11.50 21.34
N GLU A 725 37.57 10.33 21.64
CA GLU A 725 36.79 9.07 21.70
C GLU A 725 35.72 9.13 22.80
N LEU A 726 36.09 9.62 23.98
CA LEU A 726 35.19 9.78 25.12
C LEU A 726 34.07 10.79 24.80
N GLN A 727 34.39 11.92 24.17
CA GLN A 727 33.41 12.89 23.68
C GLN A 727 32.43 12.27 22.68
N SER A 728 32.90 11.45 21.72
CA SER A 728 32.01 10.75 20.78
C SER A 728 31.05 9.76 21.46
N CYS A 729 31.48 9.18 22.59
CA CYS A 729 30.67 8.25 23.39
C CYS A 729 29.71 8.96 24.36
N GLN A 730 30.08 10.14 24.89
CA GLN A 730 29.37 10.79 26.01
C GLN A 730 28.57 12.04 25.65
N ALA A 731 28.92 12.76 24.58
CA ALA A 731 28.14 13.92 24.15
C ALA A 731 26.77 13.49 23.59
N GLN A 732 25.75 14.35 23.72
CA GLN A 732 24.42 14.09 23.15
C GLN A 732 24.49 13.97 21.61
N ASP A 733 25.24 14.86 20.96
CA ASP A 733 25.54 14.83 19.52
C ASP A 733 26.80 14.00 19.18
N GLY A 734 27.31 13.20 20.13
CA GLY A 734 28.44 12.32 19.90
C GLY A 734 28.11 11.26 18.84
N GLN A 735 29.06 10.94 17.94
CA GLN A 735 28.79 10.04 16.82
C GLN A 735 28.47 8.62 17.30
N VAL A 736 29.24 8.08 18.25
CA VAL A 736 28.94 6.77 18.86
C VAL A 736 27.63 6.83 19.64
N SER A 737 27.44 7.85 20.48
CA SER A 737 26.21 8.07 21.27
C SER A 737 24.94 8.06 20.38
N THR A 738 24.96 8.83 19.30
CA THR A 738 23.85 8.94 18.34
C THR A 738 23.57 7.63 17.60
N LEU A 739 24.60 6.90 17.19
CA LEU A 739 24.42 5.61 16.51
C LEU A 739 23.89 4.53 17.47
N VAL A 740 24.38 4.48 18.72
CA VAL A 740 23.86 3.57 19.76
C VAL A 740 22.41 3.87 20.08
N LYS A 741 22.03 5.15 20.25
CA LYS A 741 20.64 5.61 20.41
C LYS A 741 19.74 5.10 19.29
N ASN A 742 20.11 5.37 18.03
CA ASN A 742 19.28 5.07 16.87
C ASN A 742 19.06 3.55 16.71
N LEU A 743 20.13 2.74 16.81
CA LEU A 743 20.05 1.28 16.72
C LEU A 743 19.29 0.65 17.90
N THR A 744 19.34 1.25 19.09
CA THR A 744 18.55 0.79 20.24
C THR A 744 17.06 1.06 20.03
N LEU A 745 16.69 2.27 19.58
CA LEU A 745 15.30 2.63 19.25
C LEU A 745 14.75 1.83 18.07
N GLU A 746 15.60 1.43 17.13
CA GLU A 746 15.26 0.52 16.03
C GLU A 746 14.95 -0.89 16.54
N TRP A 747 15.89 -1.50 17.29
CA TRP A 747 15.71 -2.84 17.88
C TRP A 747 14.46 -2.92 18.78
N ILE A 748 14.23 -1.91 19.64
CA ILE A 748 13.03 -1.89 20.47
C ILE A 748 11.77 -1.81 19.60
N ARG A 749 11.74 -0.95 18.57
CA ARG A 749 10.55 -0.80 17.70
C ARG A 749 10.22 -2.10 16.96
N GLU A 750 11.23 -2.77 16.40
CA GLU A 750 11.06 -4.08 15.76
C GLU A 750 10.49 -5.11 16.76
N ARG A 751 11.01 -5.13 17.98
CA ARG A 751 10.58 -6.07 19.01
C ARG A 751 9.17 -5.78 19.51
N CYS A 752 8.81 -4.52 19.75
CA CYS A 752 7.44 -4.10 20.06
C CYS A 752 6.48 -4.54 18.96
N HIS A 753 6.79 -4.23 17.69
CA HIS A 753 5.96 -4.59 16.55
C HIS A 753 5.70 -6.10 16.51
N PHE A 754 6.76 -6.93 16.61
CA PHE A 754 6.64 -8.40 16.66
C PHE A 754 5.74 -8.89 17.80
N LEU A 755 5.87 -8.31 19.00
CA LEU A 755 5.08 -8.69 20.17
C LEU A 755 3.60 -8.29 20.04
N THR A 756 3.30 -7.24 19.28
CA THR A 756 1.92 -6.76 19.05
C THR A 756 1.23 -7.35 17.81
N LEU A 757 1.93 -8.18 17.01
CA LEU A 757 1.31 -8.95 15.92
C LEU A 757 0.11 -9.75 16.45
N GLY A 758 -1.03 -9.69 15.75
CA GLY A 758 -2.31 -10.27 16.18
C GLY A 758 -3.09 -9.46 17.22
N GLN A 759 -2.45 -8.74 18.14
CA GLN A 759 -3.16 -7.86 19.10
C GLN A 759 -3.71 -6.57 18.46
N VAL A 760 -3.15 -6.17 17.31
CA VAL A 760 -3.57 -5.00 16.53
C VAL A 760 -4.83 -5.29 15.69
N GLU A 761 -4.98 -6.50 15.17
CA GLU A 761 -5.98 -6.84 14.15
C GLU A 761 -7.44 -6.83 14.65
N GLN A 762 -7.66 -6.82 15.97
CA GLN A 762 -8.99 -6.81 16.59
C GLN A 762 -9.48 -5.41 17.04
N ARG A 763 -8.81 -4.31 16.65
CA ARG A 763 -9.23 -2.96 17.04
C ARG A 763 -10.09 -2.31 15.95
N ASN A 764 -11.41 -2.35 16.14
CA ASN A 764 -12.43 -1.74 15.28
C ASN A 764 -12.17 -0.24 15.03
N ARG A 765 -11.39 0.07 13.99
CA ARG A 765 -11.18 1.41 13.44
C ARG A 765 -11.44 1.33 11.95
N VAL A 766 -12.40 2.12 11.46
CA VAL A 766 -12.69 2.24 10.02
C VAL A 766 -11.40 2.58 9.30
N LYS A 767 -10.89 1.66 8.50
CA LYS A 767 -9.56 1.70 7.89
C LYS A 767 -9.71 2.18 6.46
N ILE A 768 -9.21 3.40 6.20
CA ILE A 768 -9.26 4.02 4.88
C ILE A 768 -8.10 3.44 4.06
N ARG A 769 -8.40 2.89 2.89
CA ARG A 769 -7.44 2.24 2.02
C ARG A 769 -7.74 2.54 0.57
N SER A 770 -6.81 3.18 -0.12
CA SER A 770 -6.87 3.29 -1.58
C SER A 770 -6.29 2.05 -2.26
N GLU A 771 -7.02 1.49 -3.22
CA GLU A 771 -6.58 0.38 -4.06
C GLU A 771 -6.37 0.83 -5.52
N LYS A 772 -5.70 -0.05 -6.30
CA LYS A 772 -5.26 0.24 -7.67
C LYS A 772 -6.14 -0.49 -8.67
N ASP A 773 -6.34 0.13 -9.83
CA ASP A 773 -6.87 -0.53 -11.01
C ASP A 773 -5.86 -1.54 -11.61
N GLN A 774 -6.35 -2.33 -12.57
CA GLN A 774 -5.57 -3.23 -13.41
C GLN A 774 -4.43 -2.54 -14.21
N PHE A 775 -4.39 -1.20 -14.26
CA PHE A 775 -3.33 -0.41 -14.88
C PHE A 775 -2.30 0.12 -13.86
N GLY A 776 -2.45 -0.22 -12.58
CA GLY A 776 -1.57 0.16 -11.48
C GLY A 776 -1.78 1.57 -10.95
N VAL A 777 -2.87 2.25 -11.33
CA VAL A 777 -3.25 3.60 -10.90
C VAL A 777 -4.20 3.48 -9.72
N PHE A 778 -4.02 4.30 -8.67
CA PHE A 778 -4.97 4.34 -7.55
C PHE A 778 -6.32 4.93 -8.01
N ARG A 779 -7.41 4.18 -7.79
CA ARG A 779 -8.76 4.48 -8.33
C ARG A 779 -9.92 4.37 -7.37
N SER A 780 -9.88 3.47 -6.40
CA SER A 780 -11.01 3.25 -5.49
C SER A 780 -10.57 3.39 -4.04
N VAL A 781 -11.41 4.06 -3.24
CA VAL A 781 -11.25 4.12 -1.79
C VAL A 781 -12.14 3.05 -1.16
N TRP A 782 -11.56 2.30 -0.23
CA TRP A 782 -12.18 1.23 0.53
C TRP A 782 -12.15 1.65 2.00
N LEU A 783 -13.28 1.52 2.68
CA LEU A 783 -13.41 1.83 4.09
C LEU A 783 -13.86 0.57 4.81
N GLU A 784 -12.87 -0.16 5.31
CA GLU A 784 -12.97 -1.42 6.07
C GLU A 784 -13.34 -1.11 7.53
#